data_AF-A0A8J5NLA8-F1
#
_entry.id   AF-A0A8J5NLA8-F1
#
_cell.length_a   1.000
_cell.length_b   1.000
_cell.length_c   1.000
_cell.angle_alpha   90.00
_cell.angle_beta   90.00
_cell.angle_gamma   90.00
#
_symmetry.space_group_name_H-M   'P 1'
#
loop_
_entity.id
_entity.type
_entity.pdbx_description
1 polymer ?
#
loop_
_entity_poly.entity_id
_entity_poly.type
_entity_poly.pdbx_seq_one_letter_code
_entity_poly.pdbx_strand_id
1 'polypeptide(L)'
;MDCSSARLSNLVSEKEVDFDADIAGPGVLAAFLATSLIALSTLLSAYVTFSVPSEILNSGDAVMSSGIRHLLSRMSSKFPRLRRTEGLEGRRERIDAFMAFMVSISDQILVSQVAILIAAIIIHIEITIYSVNIVIALGCLASTVHLGSFPFYIDRLKEHGLARLTRVIAMIAGSGMLIFMLIIQLSSTWDMETHVYFICVMRDYRIDGDDVLGLLMQLFVPIAVAYSTYEIIRLLYKSQPKNDDTIVREHEDGRITSRSTMGGTTKDQQPTSDRDIEMQQPPLSHRQVMRHLDDQRSREPDRASSEIRSEVIILRQLLQPITEDETQHITHAGNTNSQQRPSLFRPRSGQYTLKHRLRNVFRQTSESRDRLLNKWLQLRALKVLLSDRDSQFRLKVELSRIAEEWAFHQCRGSFMWRFLWLWSGNVYAIVTVTIALTNDVGMSGDRNKMGFGQVVPLALLALPLFAAMQSNADYKEKVKSILRNRQDLSSSATLQTRNTRPFVATPLQSDRESLSPNDVDNIRYVKNMLRQRAEDMGYPYLYNWARAGELNAPSSLWVSAGCHAGLMFVFTTLLGWSMAYDTPFINLVLLLILLLLSCRRIIGLGSIRMALESSPKILEYLHNELSIESSEVGDHAQRMAEGRLLEEAGEDVQENNE
;
A
#
# COMPACT_ATOMS: atom_id res chain seq x y z
N MET A 1 39.57 26.44 -16.61
CA MET A 1 38.57 27.51 -16.72
C MET A 1 38.93 28.65 -15.78
N ASP A 2 38.74 29.90 -16.20
CA ASP A 2 38.99 31.10 -15.39
C ASP A 2 37.68 31.52 -14.70
N CYS A 3 37.63 31.40 -13.37
CA CYS A 3 36.43 31.66 -12.56
C CYS A 3 36.38 33.10 -12.01
N SER A 4 37.08 34.04 -12.63
CA SER A 4 36.99 35.45 -12.27
C SER A 4 35.55 35.98 -12.48
N SER A 5 34.90 36.40 -11.39
CA SER A 5 33.53 36.94 -11.39
C SER A 5 33.34 38.06 -12.43
N ALA A 6 34.30 38.97 -12.59
CA ALA A 6 34.23 40.05 -13.57
C ALA A 6 34.20 39.55 -15.03
N ARG A 7 34.97 38.48 -15.32
CA ARG A 7 34.99 37.87 -16.64
C ARG A 7 33.69 37.11 -16.94
N LEU A 8 33.21 36.34 -15.97
CA LEU A 8 31.98 35.56 -16.11
C LEU A 8 30.76 36.47 -16.28
N SER A 9 30.69 37.56 -15.52
CA SER A 9 29.64 38.57 -15.66
C SER A 9 29.64 39.23 -17.05
N ASN A 10 30.82 39.51 -17.60
CA ASN A 10 30.94 40.02 -18.97
C ASN A 10 30.40 39.01 -20.00
N LEU A 11 30.76 37.72 -19.88
CA LEU A 11 30.26 36.66 -20.78
C LEU A 11 28.73 36.55 -20.78
N VAL A 12 28.10 36.67 -19.60
CA VAL A 12 26.63 36.70 -19.47
C VAL A 12 26.05 37.94 -20.13
N SER A 13 26.67 39.11 -19.92
CA SER A 13 26.21 40.38 -20.49
C SER A 13 26.29 40.40 -22.02
N GLU A 14 27.32 39.77 -22.58
CA GLU A 14 27.56 39.66 -24.02
C GLU A 14 26.79 38.50 -24.67
N LYS A 15 26.08 37.69 -23.86
CA LYS A 15 25.35 36.49 -24.28
C LYS A 15 26.24 35.49 -25.02
N GLU A 16 27.42 35.20 -24.47
CA GLU A 16 28.38 34.26 -25.07
C GLU A 16 28.39 32.88 -24.38
N VAL A 17 27.39 32.59 -23.55
CA VAL A 17 27.31 31.32 -22.80
C VAL A 17 26.50 30.30 -23.61
N ASP A 18 27.19 29.31 -24.17
CA ASP A 18 26.56 28.28 -25.00
C ASP A 18 25.62 27.35 -24.22
N PHE A 19 24.52 26.99 -24.88
CA PHE A 19 23.49 26.08 -24.34
C PHE A 19 23.88 24.60 -24.49
N ASP A 20 23.81 23.83 -23.40
CA ASP A 20 24.03 22.37 -23.41
C ASP A 20 22.80 21.60 -23.93
N ALA A 21 22.53 21.70 -25.23
CA ALA A 21 21.33 21.11 -25.85
C ALA A 21 21.22 19.59 -25.67
N ASP A 22 22.33 18.86 -25.58
CA ASP A 22 22.30 17.40 -25.42
C ASP A 22 21.85 16.94 -24.01
N ILE A 23 21.88 17.82 -23.01
CA ILE A 23 21.51 17.50 -21.62
C ILE A 23 20.24 18.22 -21.21
N ALA A 24 20.14 19.52 -21.51
CA ALA A 24 19.04 20.38 -21.12
C ALA A 24 18.06 20.67 -22.27
N GLY A 25 18.23 20.00 -23.42
CA GLY A 25 17.42 20.23 -24.60
C GLY A 25 15.98 19.69 -24.50
N PRO A 26 15.10 20.17 -25.39
CA PRO A 26 13.67 19.84 -25.36
C PRO A 26 13.38 18.35 -25.48
N GLY A 27 14.20 17.57 -26.20
CA GLY A 27 13.99 16.11 -26.30
C GLY A 27 14.20 15.38 -24.97
N VAL A 28 15.24 15.75 -24.20
CA VAL A 28 15.49 15.17 -22.85
C VAL A 28 14.34 15.55 -21.91
N LEU A 29 13.97 16.83 -21.90
CA LEU A 29 12.86 17.34 -21.08
C LEU A 29 11.55 16.61 -21.40
N ALA A 30 11.20 16.52 -22.68
CA ALA A 30 10.00 15.85 -23.14
C ALA A 30 10.00 14.36 -22.75
N ALA A 31 11.13 13.66 -22.89
CA ALA A 31 11.22 12.25 -22.56
C ALA A 31 10.99 11.99 -21.05
N PHE A 32 11.65 12.75 -20.17
CA PHE A 32 11.47 12.59 -18.73
C PHE A 32 10.06 12.97 -18.27
N LEU A 33 9.52 14.09 -18.75
CA LEU A 33 8.16 14.54 -18.42
C LEU A 33 7.12 13.55 -18.95
N ALA A 34 7.25 13.09 -20.19
CA ALA A 34 6.35 12.09 -20.76
C ALA A 34 6.41 10.77 -19.98
N THR A 35 7.60 10.26 -19.67
CA THR A 35 7.75 9.02 -18.87
C THR A 35 7.05 9.15 -17.53
N SER A 36 7.23 10.27 -16.84
CA SER A 36 6.63 10.53 -15.54
C SER A 36 5.09 10.66 -15.61
N LEU A 37 4.57 11.40 -16.60
CA LEU A 37 3.13 11.54 -16.83
C LEU A 37 2.47 10.23 -17.24
N ILE A 38 3.15 9.41 -18.05
CA ILE A 38 2.70 8.06 -18.41
C ILE A 38 2.66 7.19 -17.14
N ALA A 39 3.70 7.21 -16.30
CA ALA A 39 3.72 6.46 -15.04
C ALA A 39 2.54 6.85 -14.12
N LEU A 40 2.31 8.16 -13.95
CA LEU A 40 1.17 8.70 -13.20
C LEU A 40 -0.18 8.24 -13.77
N SER A 41 -0.35 8.41 -15.09
CA SER A 41 -1.60 8.09 -15.77
C SER A 41 -1.91 6.59 -15.67
N THR A 42 -0.90 5.74 -15.83
CA THR A 42 -1.03 4.29 -15.68
C THR A 42 -1.36 3.91 -14.24
N LEU A 43 -0.74 4.54 -13.24
CA LEU A 43 -1.08 4.31 -11.82
C LEU A 43 -2.52 4.70 -11.49
N LEU A 44 -2.96 5.85 -11.98
CA LEU A 44 -4.33 6.31 -11.79
C LEU A 44 -5.33 5.38 -12.50
N SER A 45 -5.02 4.96 -13.73
CA SER A 45 -5.83 4.00 -14.48
C SER A 45 -5.92 2.66 -13.76
N ALA A 46 -4.79 2.12 -13.27
CA ALA A 46 -4.76 0.88 -12.51
C ALA A 46 -5.61 0.98 -11.23
N TYR A 47 -5.54 2.12 -10.53
CA TYR A 47 -6.32 2.37 -9.33
C TYR A 47 -7.83 2.37 -9.61
N VAL A 48 -8.27 3.12 -10.62
CA VAL A 48 -9.68 3.23 -11.00
C VAL A 48 -10.21 1.90 -11.55
N THR A 49 -9.38 1.09 -12.20
CA THR A 49 -9.77 -0.21 -12.78
C THR A 49 -9.61 -1.41 -11.84
N PHE A 50 -9.19 -1.20 -10.58
CA PHE A 50 -8.81 -2.27 -9.64
C PHE A 50 -7.76 -3.26 -10.21
N SER A 51 -6.90 -2.77 -11.11
CA SER A 51 -5.75 -3.51 -11.64
C SER A 51 -4.51 -3.37 -10.73
N VAL A 52 -4.72 -2.86 -9.50
CA VAL A 52 -3.72 -2.80 -8.44
C VAL A 52 -3.87 -4.04 -7.54
N PRO A 53 -2.76 -4.70 -7.14
CA PRO A 53 -2.78 -5.81 -6.19
C PRO A 53 -3.52 -5.46 -4.89
N SER A 54 -4.31 -6.40 -4.35
CA SER A 54 -5.11 -6.18 -3.13
C SER A 54 -4.24 -5.97 -1.89
N GLU A 55 -3.01 -6.45 -1.90
CA GLU A 55 -2.06 -6.45 -0.78
C GLU A 55 -1.61 -5.02 -0.40
N ILE A 56 -1.73 -4.08 -1.35
CA ILE A 56 -1.32 -2.69 -1.16
C ILE A 56 -2.49 -1.71 -1.05
N LEU A 57 -3.72 -2.18 -1.26
CA LEU A 57 -4.94 -1.39 -1.11
C LEU A 57 -5.47 -1.52 0.31
N ASN A 58 -5.94 -0.41 0.89
CA ASN A 58 -6.62 -0.43 2.18
C ASN A 58 -8.14 -0.23 2.02
N SER A 59 -8.86 -0.30 3.14
CA SER A 59 -10.31 -0.10 3.13
C SER A 59 -10.71 1.30 2.66
N GLY A 60 -9.89 2.31 2.93
CA GLY A 60 -10.07 3.67 2.39
C GLY A 60 -9.97 3.73 0.87
N ASP A 61 -9.07 2.97 0.26
CA ASP A 61 -8.91 2.90 -1.19
C ASP A 61 -10.13 2.28 -1.89
N ALA A 62 -10.74 1.28 -1.26
CA ALA A 62 -11.98 0.70 -1.77
C ALA A 62 -13.13 1.72 -1.77
N VAL A 63 -13.23 2.53 -0.70
CA VAL A 63 -14.22 3.61 -0.58
C VAL A 63 -13.97 4.72 -1.61
N MET A 64 -12.74 5.20 -1.74
CA MET A 64 -12.40 6.28 -2.68
C MET A 64 -12.55 5.84 -4.14
N SER A 65 -12.05 4.65 -4.50
CA SER A 65 -12.13 4.15 -5.88
C SER A 65 -13.58 3.85 -6.32
N SER A 66 -14.46 3.45 -5.39
CA SER A 66 -15.90 3.31 -5.65
C SER A 66 -16.55 4.66 -5.92
N GLY A 67 -16.17 5.65 -5.11
CA GLY A 67 -16.54 7.05 -5.27
C GLY A 67 -16.16 7.68 -6.61
N ILE A 68 -14.89 7.54 -6.99
CA ILE A 68 -14.35 8.04 -8.26
C ILE A 68 -15.07 7.37 -9.43
N ARG A 69 -15.33 6.06 -9.36
CA ARG A 69 -16.10 5.36 -10.39
C ARG A 69 -17.52 5.88 -10.53
N HIS A 70 -18.19 6.18 -9.43
CA HIS A 70 -19.53 6.74 -9.46
C HIS A 70 -19.54 8.15 -10.09
N LEU A 71 -18.52 8.96 -9.81
CA LEU A 71 -18.34 10.27 -10.45
C LEU A 71 -18.03 10.13 -11.95
N LEU A 72 -17.11 9.23 -12.30
CA LEU A 72 -16.73 8.95 -13.68
C LEU A 72 -17.89 8.37 -14.48
N SER A 73 -18.67 7.42 -13.95
CA SER A 73 -19.83 6.86 -14.66
C SER A 73 -20.90 7.91 -14.93
N ARG A 74 -21.07 8.88 -14.04
CA ARG A 74 -21.96 10.03 -14.23
C ARG A 74 -21.49 10.98 -15.32
N MET A 75 -20.18 11.17 -15.47
CA MET A 75 -19.58 11.98 -16.55
C MET A 75 -19.41 11.20 -17.87
N SER A 76 -19.29 9.88 -17.81
CA SER A 76 -18.95 8.97 -18.90
C SER A 76 -20.14 8.57 -19.77
N SER A 77 -21.27 9.28 -19.71
CA SER A 77 -22.38 9.08 -20.66
C SER A 77 -21.96 9.30 -22.14
N LYS A 78 -20.74 9.83 -22.38
CA LYS A 78 -20.13 10.05 -23.69
C LYS A 78 -18.98 9.10 -24.07
N PHE A 79 -18.47 8.24 -23.18
CA PHE A 79 -17.40 7.30 -23.53
C PHE A 79 -17.93 5.88 -23.74
N PRO A 80 -17.43 5.14 -24.74
CA PRO A 80 -17.86 3.76 -24.99
C PRO A 80 -17.60 2.93 -23.74
N ARG A 81 -18.63 2.20 -23.29
CA ARG A 81 -18.57 1.29 -22.16
C ARG A 81 -17.33 0.40 -22.32
N LEU A 82 -16.31 0.60 -21.49
CA LEU A 82 -15.17 -0.32 -21.39
C LEU A 82 -15.79 -1.68 -21.09
N ARG A 83 -15.75 -2.58 -22.08
CA ARG A 83 -16.42 -3.88 -22.04
C ARG A 83 -15.92 -4.59 -20.79
N ARG A 84 -16.82 -4.78 -19.85
CA ARG A 84 -16.60 -5.45 -18.58
C ARG A 84 -16.28 -6.90 -18.89
N THR A 85 -15.00 -7.23 -19.09
CA THR A 85 -14.52 -8.61 -19.08
C THR A 85 -14.56 -9.07 -17.63
N GLU A 86 -15.76 -9.46 -17.21
CA GLU A 86 -16.06 -10.12 -15.95
C GLU A 86 -15.47 -11.54 -15.99
N GLY A 87 -14.19 -11.62 -15.66
CA GLY A 87 -13.48 -12.86 -15.41
C GLY A 87 -12.32 -12.58 -14.45
N LEU A 88 -12.16 -13.43 -13.43
CA LEU A 88 -10.99 -13.40 -12.52
C LEU A 88 -9.67 -13.49 -13.31
N GLU A 89 -9.69 -14.19 -14.44
CA GLU A 89 -8.57 -14.37 -15.36
C GLU A 89 -8.18 -13.05 -16.06
N GLY A 90 -9.15 -12.33 -16.63
CA GLY A 90 -8.90 -11.02 -17.24
C GLY A 90 -8.42 -9.95 -16.26
N ARG A 91 -8.77 -10.05 -14.96
CA ARG A 91 -8.21 -9.16 -13.93
C ARG A 91 -6.73 -9.45 -13.66
N ARG A 92 -6.36 -10.73 -13.57
CA ARG A 92 -4.96 -11.14 -13.33
C ARG A 92 -4.07 -10.78 -14.52
N GLU A 93 -4.55 -10.97 -15.75
CA GLU A 93 -3.85 -10.53 -16.97
C GLU A 93 -3.53 -9.03 -16.92
N ARG A 94 -4.51 -8.19 -16.58
CA ARG A 94 -4.31 -6.73 -16.47
C ARG A 94 -3.32 -6.35 -15.37
N ILE A 95 -3.40 -7.03 -14.22
CA ILE A 95 -2.50 -6.81 -13.09
C ILE A 95 -1.05 -7.16 -13.48
N ASP A 96 -0.84 -8.27 -14.18
CA ASP A 96 0.50 -8.71 -14.59
C ASP A 96 1.10 -7.79 -15.67
N ALA A 97 0.32 -7.44 -16.70
CA ALA A 97 0.75 -6.48 -17.73
C ALA A 97 1.06 -5.10 -17.13
N PHE A 98 0.25 -4.63 -16.19
CA PHE A 98 0.50 -3.39 -15.44
C PHE A 98 1.82 -3.47 -14.65
N MET A 99 2.06 -4.57 -13.92
CA MET A 99 3.29 -4.74 -13.16
C MET A 99 4.52 -4.77 -14.08
N ALA A 100 4.47 -5.50 -15.19
CA ALA A 100 5.57 -5.53 -16.18
C ALA A 100 5.86 -4.14 -16.75
N PHE A 101 4.81 -3.40 -17.11
CA PHE A 101 4.92 -2.04 -17.61
C PHE A 101 5.57 -1.12 -16.58
N MET A 102 5.10 -1.13 -15.32
CA MET A 102 5.64 -0.29 -14.26
C MET A 102 7.09 -0.64 -13.91
N VAL A 103 7.44 -1.93 -13.94
CA VAL A 103 8.82 -2.43 -13.80
C VAL A 103 9.71 -1.83 -14.89
N SER A 104 9.24 -1.85 -16.15
CA SER A 104 9.99 -1.31 -17.29
C SER A 104 10.13 0.21 -17.24
N ILE A 105 9.05 0.96 -16.96
CA ILE A 105 9.11 2.42 -16.75
C ILE A 105 10.12 2.76 -15.67
N SER A 106 10.06 2.04 -14.54
CA SER A 106 10.94 2.27 -13.43
C SER A 106 12.42 2.03 -13.79
N ASP A 107 12.72 0.98 -14.55
CA ASP A 107 14.10 0.72 -15.00
C ASP A 107 14.59 1.80 -15.95
N GLN A 108 13.75 2.17 -16.91
CA GLN A 108 14.08 3.23 -17.86
C GLN A 108 14.38 4.54 -17.12
N ILE A 109 13.53 4.95 -16.18
CA ILE A 109 13.70 6.21 -15.47
C ILE A 109 14.89 6.18 -14.51
N LEU A 110 15.16 5.04 -13.86
CA LEU A 110 16.31 4.85 -12.99
C LEU A 110 17.63 4.90 -13.77
N VAL A 111 17.71 4.21 -14.91
CA VAL A 111 18.90 4.24 -15.78
C VAL A 111 19.10 5.63 -16.37
N SER A 112 18.02 6.27 -16.83
CA SER A 112 18.08 7.64 -17.38
C SER A 112 18.54 8.65 -16.32
N GLN A 113 18.07 8.52 -15.07
CA GLN A 113 18.53 9.33 -13.95
C GLN A 113 20.02 9.18 -13.71
N VAL A 114 20.51 7.93 -13.62
CA VAL A 114 21.94 7.66 -13.41
C VAL A 114 22.76 8.22 -14.57
N ALA A 115 22.32 8.01 -15.81
CA ALA A 115 23.02 8.47 -17.01
C ALA A 115 23.14 10.00 -17.08
N ILE A 116 22.06 10.74 -16.82
CA ILE A 116 22.08 12.21 -16.91
C ILE A 116 22.93 12.82 -15.78
N LEU A 117 22.88 12.24 -14.57
CA LEU A 117 23.72 12.67 -13.45
C LEU A 117 25.21 12.40 -13.72
N ILE A 118 25.54 11.22 -14.29
CA ILE A 118 26.92 10.91 -14.70
C ILE A 118 27.38 11.88 -15.78
N ALA A 119 26.56 12.14 -16.81
CA ALA A 119 26.91 13.05 -17.89
C ALA A 119 27.26 14.44 -17.34
N ALA A 120 26.42 15.01 -16.48
CA ALA A 120 26.66 16.31 -15.85
C ALA A 120 27.94 16.34 -14.98
N ILE A 121 28.26 15.25 -14.28
CA ILE A 121 29.52 15.13 -13.52
C ILE A 121 30.73 15.02 -14.44
N ILE A 122 30.64 14.29 -15.56
CA ILE A 122 31.75 14.16 -16.51
C ILE A 122 32.07 15.52 -17.13
N ILE A 123 31.06 16.27 -17.56
CA ILE A 123 31.23 17.57 -18.21
C ILE A 123 31.22 18.76 -17.21
N HIS A 124 31.46 18.49 -15.92
CA HIS A 124 31.36 19.49 -14.84
C HIS A 124 32.18 20.78 -15.04
N ILE A 125 33.19 20.75 -15.90
CA ILE A 125 34.05 21.90 -16.23
C ILE A 125 33.35 22.87 -17.18
N GLU A 126 32.51 22.36 -18.08
CA GLU A 126 31.91 23.11 -19.19
C GLU A 126 30.41 23.35 -18.99
N ILE A 127 29.75 22.51 -18.17
CA ILE A 127 28.31 22.63 -17.91
C ILE A 127 27.98 23.89 -17.11
N THR A 128 26.94 24.60 -17.55
CA THR A 128 26.42 25.78 -16.86
C THR A 128 25.57 25.41 -15.65
N ILE A 129 25.46 26.29 -14.65
CA ILE A 129 24.50 26.14 -13.55
C ILE A 129 23.07 25.97 -14.09
N TYR A 130 22.73 26.65 -15.19
CA TYR A 130 21.43 26.50 -15.85
C TYR A 130 21.14 25.03 -16.19
N SER A 131 22.08 24.39 -16.90
CA SER A 131 21.96 23.00 -17.29
C SER A 131 21.94 22.07 -16.08
N VAL A 132 22.75 22.37 -15.05
CA VAL A 132 22.75 21.59 -13.79
C VAL A 132 21.43 21.73 -13.03
N ASN A 133 20.80 22.90 -12.99
CA ASN A 133 19.47 23.08 -12.38
C ASN A 133 18.43 22.17 -13.04
N ILE A 134 18.48 22.05 -14.38
CA ILE A 134 17.61 21.12 -15.12
C ILE A 134 17.95 19.67 -14.76
N VAL A 135 19.23 19.30 -14.73
CA VAL A 135 19.68 17.95 -14.36
C VAL A 135 19.21 17.57 -12.94
N ILE A 136 19.32 18.49 -11.97
CA ILE A 136 18.83 18.30 -10.60
C ILE A 136 17.31 18.12 -10.62
N ALA A 137 16.57 18.97 -11.33
CA ALA A 137 15.11 18.87 -11.43
C ALA A 137 14.65 17.52 -12.03
N LEU A 138 15.28 17.09 -13.13
CA LEU A 138 15.03 15.80 -13.77
C LEU A 138 15.43 14.63 -12.87
N GLY A 139 16.54 14.76 -12.14
CA GLY A 139 16.98 13.78 -11.14
C GLY A 139 15.98 13.63 -9.99
N CYS A 140 15.47 14.74 -9.44
CA CYS A 140 14.42 14.75 -8.44
C CYS A 140 13.10 14.15 -8.96
N LEU A 141 12.73 14.45 -10.20
CA LEU A 141 11.55 13.86 -10.86
C LEU A 141 11.69 12.34 -10.98
N ALA A 142 12.81 11.87 -11.55
CA ALA A 142 13.06 10.46 -11.75
C ALA A 142 13.13 9.70 -10.41
N SER A 143 13.81 10.27 -9.41
CA SER A 143 13.86 9.71 -8.06
C SER A 143 12.46 9.60 -7.44
N THR A 144 11.64 10.65 -7.56
CA THR A 144 10.27 10.64 -7.02
C THR A 144 9.39 9.58 -7.69
N VAL A 145 9.44 9.47 -9.02
CA VAL A 145 8.65 8.50 -9.78
C VAL A 145 9.11 7.08 -9.48
N HIS A 146 10.42 6.84 -9.48
CA HIS A 146 11.00 5.54 -9.21
C HIS A 146 10.68 5.06 -7.78
N LEU A 147 10.99 5.88 -6.77
CA LEU A 147 10.77 5.54 -5.36
C LEU A 147 9.28 5.44 -5.02
N GLY A 148 8.45 6.32 -5.60
CA GLY A 148 7.01 6.28 -5.37
C GLY A 148 6.31 5.13 -6.09
N SER A 149 6.86 4.64 -7.21
CA SER A 149 6.32 3.48 -7.94
C SER A 149 6.79 2.12 -7.41
N PHE A 150 7.91 2.08 -6.68
CA PHE A 150 8.52 0.83 -6.23
C PHE A 150 7.60 -0.12 -5.45
N PRO A 151 6.76 0.33 -4.50
CA PRO A 151 5.91 -0.58 -3.75
C PRO A 151 4.90 -1.37 -4.60
N PHE A 152 4.67 -0.96 -5.86
CA PHE A 152 3.67 -1.56 -6.74
C PHE A 152 4.14 -2.84 -7.43
N TYR A 153 5.45 -3.07 -7.53
CA TYR A 153 6.02 -4.23 -8.22
C TYR A 153 7.10 -4.94 -7.39
N ILE A 154 7.20 -4.63 -6.09
CA ILE A 154 8.22 -5.19 -5.19
C ILE A 154 8.21 -6.72 -5.15
N ASP A 155 7.04 -7.36 -5.24
CA ASP A 155 6.95 -8.81 -5.13
C ASP A 155 7.56 -9.52 -6.34
N ARG A 156 7.38 -8.98 -7.55
CA ARG A 156 8.03 -9.47 -8.78
C ARG A 156 9.56 -9.36 -8.73
N LEU A 157 10.09 -8.41 -7.95
CA LEU A 157 11.54 -8.24 -7.78
C LEU A 157 12.16 -9.20 -6.77
N LYS A 158 11.39 -9.73 -5.81
CA LYS A 158 11.92 -10.62 -4.76
C LYS A 158 12.42 -11.94 -5.36
N GLU A 159 11.84 -12.36 -6.47
CA GLU A 159 12.13 -13.63 -7.15
C GLU A 159 13.49 -13.63 -7.87
N HIS A 160 13.99 -12.47 -8.31
CA HIS A 160 15.22 -12.38 -9.12
C HIS A 160 16.36 -11.66 -8.40
N GLY A 161 17.25 -12.42 -7.76
CA GLY A 161 18.36 -11.89 -6.95
C GLY A 161 19.32 -10.94 -7.68
N LEU A 162 19.64 -11.21 -8.95
CA LEU A 162 20.55 -10.37 -9.74
C LEU A 162 19.91 -9.04 -10.14
N ALA A 163 18.70 -9.08 -10.71
CA ALA A 163 17.94 -7.87 -11.08
C ALA A 163 17.66 -6.97 -9.86
N ARG A 164 17.44 -7.60 -8.70
CA ARG A 164 17.31 -6.91 -7.42
C ARG A 164 18.60 -6.15 -7.05
N LEU A 165 19.75 -6.82 -7.12
CA LEU A 165 21.04 -6.22 -6.78
C LEU A 165 21.41 -5.06 -7.72
N THR A 166 21.24 -5.24 -9.03
CA THR A 166 21.57 -4.20 -10.01
C THR A 166 20.73 -2.94 -9.80
N ARG A 167 19.43 -3.08 -9.53
CA ARG A 167 18.55 -1.96 -9.19
C ARG A 167 19.00 -1.24 -7.93
N VAL A 168 19.36 -1.98 -6.87
CA VAL A 168 19.82 -1.37 -5.60
C VAL A 168 21.10 -0.57 -5.83
N ILE A 169 22.06 -1.11 -6.61
CA ILE A 169 23.29 -0.38 -6.96
C ILE A 169 22.95 0.90 -7.72
N ALA A 170 22.08 0.82 -8.74
CA ALA A 170 21.66 1.99 -9.51
C ALA A 170 20.91 3.03 -8.65
N MET A 171 20.04 2.61 -7.73
CA MET A 171 19.36 3.50 -6.78
C MET A 171 20.34 4.23 -5.86
N ILE A 172 21.32 3.51 -5.30
CA ILE A 172 22.33 4.09 -4.40
C ILE A 172 23.20 5.08 -5.18
N ALA A 173 23.67 4.70 -6.38
CA ALA A 173 24.49 5.56 -7.22
C ALA A 173 23.71 6.82 -7.66
N GLY A 174 22.52 6.66 -8.22
CA GLY A 174 21.68 7.77 -8.68
C GLY A 174 21.27 8.72 -7.55
N SER A 175 20.84 8.18 -6.41
CA SER A 175 20.47 8.99 -5.25
C SER A 175 21.69 9.67 -4.62
N GLY A 176 22.84 8.99 -4.56
CA GLY A 176 24.08 9.56 -4.05
C GLY A 176 24.58 10.74 -4.88
N MET A 177 24.59 10.61 -6.22
CA MET A 177 24.96 11.70 -7.13
C MET A 177 23.96 12.85 -7.07
N LEU A 178 22.66 12.57 -6.99
CA LEU A 178 21.63 13.60 -6.83
C LEU A 178 21.79 14.35 -5.51
N ILE A 179 22.00 13.65 -4.40
CA ILE A 179 22.25 14.26 -3.09
C ILE A 179 23.51 15.13 -3.13
N PHE A 180 24.57 14.66 -3.79
CA PHE A 180 25.78 15.45 -3.98
C PHE A 180 25.49 16.77 -4.71
N MET A 181 24.78 16.75 -5.84
CA MET A 181 24.42 17.98 -6.56
C MET A 181 23.51 18.89 -5.73
N LEU A 182 22.53 18.34 -5.01
CA LEU A 182 21.66 19.10 -4.11
C LEU A 182 22.43 19.76 -2.97
N ILE A 183 23.53 19.15 -2.48
CA ILE A 183 24.41 19.76 -1.49
C ILE A 183 25.21 20.91 -2.10
N ILE A 184 25.77 20.74 -3.30
CA ILE A 184 26.49 21.83 -3.99
C ILE A 184 25.56 23.02 -4.28
N GLN A 185 24.29 22.75 -4.58
CA GLN A 185 23.26 23.78 -4.77
C GLN A 185 23.00 24.64 -3.51
N LEU A 186 23.37 24.18 -2.31
CA LEU A 186 23.28 24.97 -1.08
C LEU A 186 24.34 26.09 -1.00
N SER A 187 25.26 26.17 -1.96
CA SER A 187 26.28 27.20 -1.96
C SER A 187 25.68 28.59 -2.15
N SER A 188 26.14 29.55 -1.35
CA SER A 188 25.90 30.98 -1.55
C SER A 188 26.38 31.51 -2.90
N THR A 189 27.29 30.78 -3.56
CA THR A 189 27.79 31.06 -4.91
C THR A 189 26.98 30.38 -6.02
N TRP A 190 25.81 29.79 -5.70
CA TRP A 190 24.90 29.21 -6.70
C TRP A 190 24.12 30.30 -7.44
N ASP A 191 24.82 31.07 -8.28
CA ASP A 191 24.25 32.20 -8.99
C ASP A 191 24.67 32.24 -10.47
N MET A 192 23.72 32.58 -11.35
CA MET A 192 23.93 32.65 -12.79
C MET A 192 24.63 33.95 -13.25
N GLU A 193 24.88 34.90 -12.35
CA GLU A 193 25.44 36.22 -12.69
C GLU A 193 26.96 36.24 -12.60
N THR A 194 27.52 35.58 -11.59
CA THR A 194 28.94 35.61 -11.23
C THR A 194 29.59 34.24 -11.26
N HIS A 195 28.84 33.14 -11.17
CA HIS A 195 29.35 31.76 -11.20
C HIS A 195 28.63 30.91 -12.26
N VAL A 196 28.61 31.37 -13.51
CA VAL A 196 27.91 30.71 -14.64
C VAL A 196 28.16 29.19 -14.75
N TYR A 197 29.41 28.76 -14.53
CA TYR A 197 29.83 27.36 -14.73
C TYR A 197 29.92 26.59 -13.41
N PHE A 198 29.50 25.33 -13.45
CA PHE A 198 29.39 24.47 -12.27
C PHE A 198 30.73 24.28 -11.53
N ILE A 199 31.85 24.17 -12.26
CA ILE A 199 33.19 24.08 -11.65
C ILE A 199 33.56 25.30 -10.80
N CYS A 200 33.09 26.50 -11.16
CA CYS A 200 33.41 27.71 -10.41
C CYS A 200 32.70 27.72 -9.06
N VAL A 201 31.44 27.27 -9.02
CA VAL A 201 30.71 27.06 -7.75
C VAL A 201 31.41 26.04 -6.86
N MET A 202 31.83 24.90 -7.43
CA MET A 202 32.51 23.86 -6.65
C MET A 202 33.83 24.34 -6.04
N ARG A 203 34.56 25.19 -6.78
CA ARG A 203 35.83 25.76 -6.32
C ARG A 203 35.63 26.78 -5.20
N ASP A 204 34.64 27.64 -5.35
CA ASP A 204 34.36 28.74 -4.43
C ASP A 204 33.16 28.43 -3.51
N TYR A 205 32.97 27.15 -3.18
CA TYR A 205 31.86 26.67 -2.38
C TYR A 205 31.86 27.29 -0.98
N ARG A 206 30.77 28.00 -0.65
CA ARG A 206 30.59 28.66 0.66
C ARG A 206 29.14 28.57 1.06
N ILE A 207 28.87 28.14 2.29
CA ILE A 207 27.51 28.14 2.84
C ILE A 207 27.28 29.50 3.50
N ASP A 208 26.14 30.14 3.19
CA ASP A 208 25.72 31.33 3.91
C ASP A 208 25.28 30.93 5.33
N GLY A 209 26.02 31.41 6.33
CA GLY A 209 25.74 31.11 7.73
C GLY A 209 24.56 31.89 8.30
N ASP A 210 24.16 32.98 7.63
CA ASP A 210 23.13 33.89 8.13
C ASP A 210 21.71 33.42 7.73
N ASP A 211 21.56 32.65 6.65
CA ASP A 211 20.28 32.06 6.21
C ASP A 211 20.09 30.61 6.68
N VAL A 212 20.09 30.41 8.00
CA VAL A 212 19.86 29.09 8.62
C VAL A 212 18.50 28.50 8.23
N LEU A 213 17.48 29.35 8.05
CA LEU A 213 16.14 28.90 7.71
C LEU A 213 16.07 28.37 6.27
N GLY A 214 16.62 29.11 5.29
CA GLY A 214 16.73 28.64 3.91
C GLY A 214 17.53 27.35 3.80
N LEU A 215 18.65 27.25 4.51
CA LEU A 215 19.48 26.05 4.56
C LEU A 215 18.70 24.82 5.06
N LEU A 216 17.93 24.96 6.15
CA LEU A 216 17.08 23.88 6.68
C LEU A 216 16.00 23.46 5.69
N MET A 217 15.43 24.40 4.93
CA MET A 217 14.42 24.12 3.92
C MET A 217 14.99 23.37 2.72
N GLN A 218 16.15 23.80 2.22
CA GLN A 218 16.79 23.17 1.07
C GLN A 218 17.34 21.77 1.42
N LEU A 219 17.76 21.53 2.68
CA LEU A 219 18.16 20.20 3.17
C LEU A 219 17.02 19.19 3.25
N PHE A 220 15.76 19.62 3.23
CA PHE A 220 14.61 18.71 3.27
C PHE A 220 14.60 17.73 2.09
N VAL A 221 14.91 18.20 0.88
CA VAL A 221 14.91 17.38 -0.34
C VAL A 221 15.94 16.26 -0.30
N PRO A 222 17.25 16.51 -0.06
CA PRO A 222 18.24 15.44 0.00
C PRO A 222 17.96 14.46 1.14
N ILE A 223 17.46 14.93 2.30
CA ILE A 223 17.05 14.06 3.40
C ILE A 223 15.88 13.16 2.98
N ALA A 224 14.88 13.71 2.27
CA ALA A 224 13.73 12.95 1.79
C ALA A 224 14.13 11.89 0.75
N VAL A 225 15.05 12.21 -0.18
CA VAL A 225 15.61 11.27 -1.15
C VAL A 225 16.38 10.15 -0.45
N ALA A 226 17.24 10.50 0.51
CA ALA A 226 18.03 9.53 1.28
C ALA A 226 17.13 8.59 2.09
N TYR A 227 16.16 9.14 2.83
CA TYR A 227 15.23 8.38 3.64
C TYR A 227 14.35 7.46 2.80
N SER A 228 13.84 7.96 1.67
CA SER A 228 12.99 7.17 0.76
C SER A 228 13.77 6.00 0.14
N THR A 229 15.02 6.25 -0.28
CA THR A 229 15.91 5.19 -0.80
C THR A 229 16.19 4.14 0.27
N TYR A 230 16.49 4.56 1.49
CA TYR A 230 16.69 3.66 2.63
C TYR A 230 15.44 2.80 2.92
N GLU A 231 14.25 3.40 2.96
CA GLU A 231 13.00 2.67 3.20
C GLU A 231 12.72 1.64 2.10
N ILE A 232 12.98 1.95 0.83
CA ILE A 232 12.84 1.00 -0.28
C ILE A 232 13.79 -0.19 -0.12
N ILE A 233 15.08 0.07 0.14
CA ILE A 233 16.06 -1.00 0.37
C ILE A 233 15.64 -1.86 1.58
N ARG A 234 15.21 -1.22 2.67
CA ARG A 234 14.72 -1.92 3.86
C ARG A 234 13.51 -2.79 3.54
N LEU A 235 12.55 -2.32 2.75
CA LEU A 235 11.38 -3.11 2.34
C LEU A 235 11.76 -4.31 1.47
N LEU A 236 12.75 -4.14 0.60
CA LEU A 236 13.22 -5.16 -0.32
C LEU A 236 13.96 -6.31 0.37
N TYR A 237 14.71 -6.01 1.45
CA TYR A 237 15.48 -6.99 2.22
C TYR A 237 14.81 -7.43 3.53
N LYS A 238 13.61 -6.93 3.84
CA LYS A 238 12.87 -7.39 5.01
C LYS A 238 12.39 -8.82 4.79
N SER A 239 13.02 -9.77 5.47
CA SER A 239 12.57 -11.17 5.49
C SER A 239 11.13 -11.25 5.98
N GLN A 240 10.25 -11.82 5.15
CA GLN A 240 8.94 -12.31 5.62
C GLN A 240 9.21 -13.45 6.63
N PRO A 241 8.48 -13.54 7.74
CA PRO A 241 8.48 -14.77 8.51
C PRO A 241 8.00 -15.90 7.59
N LYS A 242 8.80 -16.96 7.44
CA LYS A 242 8.37 -18.18 6.77
C LYS A 242 7.10 -18.66 7.48
N ASN A 243 5.97 -18.70 6.77
CA ASN A 243 4.84 -19.49 7.22
C ASN A 243 5.26 -20.97 7.13
N ASP A 244 5.28 -21.65 8.27
CA ASP A 244 5.61 -23.08 8.42
C ASP A 244 4.66 -24.01 7.63
N ASP A 245 3.60 -23.48 7.03
CA ASP A 245 2.64 -24.23 6.23
C ASP A 245 3.22 -24.77 4.90
N THR A 246 4.45 -24.37 4.54
CA THR A 246 5.09 -24.82 3.30
C THR A 246 5.89 -26.13 3.48
N ILE A 247 6.15 -26.57 4.71
CA ILE A 247 6.90 -27.82 4.99
C ILE A 247 6.00 -29.06 4.83
N VAL A 248 4.68 -28.91 4.80
CA VAL A 248 3.75 -30.02 4.60
C VAL A 248 3.61 -30.43 3.12
N ARG A 249 4.07 -29.60 2.16
CA ARG A 249 3.95 -29.89 0.72
C ARG A 249 5.22 -30.43 0.05
N GLU A 250 6.37 -30.44 0.72
CA GLU A 250 7.61 -31.00 0.17
C GLU A 250 7.86 -32.46 0.57
N HIS A 251 7.00 -33.07 1.39
CA HIS A 251 7.20 -34.44 1.88
C HIS A 251 6.44 -35.53 1.08
N GLU A 252 5.66 -35.16 0.06
CA GLU A 252 4.87 -36.10 -0.77
C GLU A 252 5.41 -36.33 -2.20
N ASP A 253 6.36 -35.53 -2.70
CA ASP A 253 6.91 -35.68 -4.07
C ASP A 253 8.41 -36.02 -4.09
N GLY A 254 8.76 -37.14 -3.45
CA GLY A 254 10.14 -37.62 -3.33
C GLY A 254 10.33 -39.08 -3.72
N ARG A 255 9.98 -39.48 -4.96
CA ARG A 255 10.41 -40.77 -5.51
C ARG A 255 11.10 -40.61 -6.87
N ILE A 256 12.39 -40.98 -6.85
CA ILE A 256 13.19 -41.54 -7.95
C ILE A 256 13.64 -40.55 -9.02
N THR A 257 14.89 -40.08 -8.90
CA THR A 257 15.87 -40.26 -9.98
C THR A 257 17.29 -40.16 -9.44
N SER A 258 17.95 -41.31 -9.43
CA SER A 258 19.36 -41.51 -9.16
C SER A 258 20.19 -41.00 -10.33
N ARG A 259 21.23 -40.20 -10.07
CA ARG A 259 22.44 -40.21 -10.92
C ARG A 259 23.68 -39.85 -10.10
N SER A 260 24.60 -40.82 -10.06
CA SER A 260 25.95 -40.75 -9.53
C SER A 260 26.82 -39.76 -10.32
N THR A 261 27.88 -39.22 -9.70
CA THR A 261 29.29 -39.58 -9.98
C THR A 261 30.28 -38.78 -9.11
N MET A 262 30.96 -39.55 -8.25
CA MET A 262 32.37 -39.54 -7.77
C MET A 262 33.16 -38.28 -7.35
N GLY A 263 33.85 -38.49 -6.22
CA GLY A 263 35.16 -37.91 -5.84
C GLY A 263 35.08 -37.24 -4.46
N GLY A 264 35.51 -37.79 -3.32
CA GLY A 264 36.53 -38.78 -3.03
C GLY A 264 37.68 -38.10 -2.29
N THR A 265 37.71 -38.11 -0.96
CA THR A 265 38.86 -38.53 -0.13
C THR A 265 38.59 -38.40 1.37
N THR A 266 39.02 -39.46 2.05
CA THR A 266 38.94 -39.86 3.45
C THR A 266 39.96 -39.13 4.33
N LYS A 267 39.64 -38.98 5.63
CA LYS A 267 40.44 -39.56 6.73
C LYS A 267 39.73 -39.36 8.08
N ASP A 268 39.27 -40.48 8.63
CA ASP A 268 38.99 -40.66 10.05
C ASP A 268 40.29 -40.63 10.87
N GLN A 269 40.22 -40.06 12.08
CA GLN A 269 41.02 -40.50 13.23
C GLN A 269 40.35 -40.04 14.53
N GLN A 270 40.03 -41.03 15.36
CA GLN A 270 39.64 -41.00 16.78
C GLN A 270 40.53 -42.10 17.44
N PRO A 271 40.65 -42.30 18.78
CA PRO A 271 40.23 -41.58 20.00
C PRO A 271 41.40 -41.32 20.99
N THR A 272 41.15 -40.76 22.19
CA THR A 272 41.38 -41.44 23.50
C THR A 272 41.23 -40.52 24.74
N SER A 273 40.69 -41.12 25.80
CA SER A 273 40.96 -40.95 27.25
C SER A 273 40.56 -39.62 27.94
N ASP A 274 39.46 -39.54 28.69
CA ASP A 274 39.15 -40.12 30.02
C ASP A 274 39.77 -39.30 31.19
N ARG A 275 38.92 -38.55 31.92
CA ARG A 275 38.76 -38.56 33.40
C ARG A 275 37.87 -37.42 33.94
N ASP A 276 36.76 -37.86 34.55
CA ASP A 276 36.33 -37.59 35.94
C ASP A 276 35.57 -36.29 36.37
N ILE A 277 34.31 -36.58 36.77
CA ILE A 277 33.55 -36.09 37.94
C ILE A 277 32.79 -34.76 37.82
N GLU A 278 31.46 -34.85 37.61
CA GLU A 278 30.48 -34.51 38.66
C GLU A 278 29.08 -35.09 38.32
N MET A 279 28.56 -35.95 39.21
CA MET A 279 27.17 -36.43 39.17
C MET A 279 26.29 -35.46 39.96
N GLN A 280 25.34 -34.81 39.29
CA GLN A 280 24.15 -34.24 39.92
C GLN A 280 22.88 -34.71 39.18
N GLN A 281 21.91 -35.11 39.99
CA GLN A 281 20.62 -35.70 39.63
C GLN A 281 19.75 -34.78 38.74
N PRO A 282 18.80 -35.33 37.96
CA PRO A 282 17.96 -34.55 37.06
C PRO A 282 16.79 -33.89 37.80
N PRO A 283 16.42 -32.63 37.52
CA PRO A 283 15.11 -32.13 37.90
C PRO A 283 14.07 -32.54 36.86
N LEU A 284 13.18 -33.42 37.29
CA LEU A 284 11.81 -33.55 36.80
C LEU A 284 11.18 -32.17 36.54
N SER A 285 10.62 -31.93 35.35
CA SER A 285 9.41 -31.07 35.19
C SER A 285 8.82 -30.97 33.78
N HIS A 286 9.31 -31.69 32.75
CA HIS A 286 8.68 -31.58 31.42
C HIS A 286 7.22 -32.10 31.37
N ARG A 287 6.86 -33.02 32.28
CA ARG A 287 5.51 -33.60 32.39
C ARG A 287 4.50 -32.73 33.13
N GLN A 288 4.95 -31.76 33.94
CA GLN A 288 4.08 -30.81 34.64
C GLN A 288 3.78 -29.57 33.78
N VAL A 289 4.72 -29.15 32.93
CA VAL A 289 4.50 -28.05 31.97
C VAL A 289 3.51 -28.45 30.88
N MET A 290 3.54 -29.70 30.40
CA MET A 290 2.57 -30.20 29.41
C MET A 290 1.14 -30.30 29.99
N ARG A 291 0.99 -30.75 31.26
CA ARG A 291 -0.32 -30.81 31.91
C ARG A 291 -0.93 -29.44 32.18
N HIS A 292 -0.11 -28.41 32.45
CA HIS A 292 -0.64 -27.05 32.61
C HIS A 292 -1.04 -26.39 31.29
N LEU A 293 -0.42 -26.77 30.18
CA LEU A 293 -0.82 -26.30 28.84
C LEU A 293 -2.10 -26.99 28.35
N ASP A 294 -2.29 -28.29 28.63
CA ASP A 294 -3.53 -29.00 28.29
C ASP A 294 -4.73 -28.58 29.17
N ASP A 295 -4.51 -28.28 30.46
CA ASP A 295 -5.56 -27.81 31.38
C ASP A 295 -5.95 -26.33 31.13
N GLN A 296 -5.04 -25.53 30.53
CA GLN A 296 -5.37 -24.18 30.02
C GLN A 296 -6.14 -24.24 28.69
N ARG A 297 -5.75 -25.13 27.77
CA ARG A 297 -6.40 -25.26 26.45
C ARG A 297 -7.83 -25.80 26.53
N SER A 298 -8.14 -26.57 27.57
CA SER A 298 -9.49 -27.12 27.81
C SER A 298 -10.45 -26.13 28.49
N ARG A 299 -9.96 -25.02 29.09
CA ARG A 299 -10.79 -24.03 29.82
C ARG A 299 -11.02 -22.70 29.08
N GLU A 300 -10.24 -22.41 28.05
CA GLU A 300 -10.40 -21.18 27.25
C GLU A 300 -11.68 -21.10 26.39
N PRO A 301 -12.15 -22.18 25.71
CA PRO A 301 -13.35 -22.07 24.87
C PRO A 301 -14.62 -21.81 25.69
N ASP A 302 -14.77 -22.44 26.85
CA ASP A 302 -15.91 -22.22 27.76
C ASP A 302 -15.94 -20.79 28.33
N ARG A 303 -14.77 -20.18 28.55
CA ARG A 303 -14.65 -18.80 29.04
C ARG A 303 -14.96 -17.77 27.96
N ALA A 304 -14.61 -18.04 26.70
CA ALA A 304 -14.94 -17.17 25.59
C ALA A 304 -16.44 -17.20 25.28
N SER A 305 -17.06 -18.39 25.24
CA SER A 305 -18.51 -18.55 25.04
C SER A 305 -19.32 -17.89 26.16
N SER A 306 -18.92 -18.05 27.42
CA SER A 306 -19.60 -17.41 28.57
C SER A 306 -19.50 -15.88 28.58
N GLU A 307 -18.35 -15.31 28.20
CA GLU A 307 -18.19 -13.85 28.04
C GLU A 307 -19.10 -13.32 26.92
N ILE A 308 -19.16 -13.97 25.76
CA ILE A 308 -20.04 -13.57 24.64
C ILE A 308 -21.50 -13.60 25.06
N ARG A 309 -21.92 -14.67 25.73
CA ARG A 309 -23.30 -14.82 26.23
C ARG A 309 -23.68 -13.68 27.18
N SER A 310 -22.76 -13.24 28.03
CA SER A 310 -22.99 -12.10 28.92
C SER A 310 -23.13 -10.78 28.17
N GLU A 311 -22.31 -10.54 27.13
CA GLU A 311 -22.38 -9.32 26.31
C GLU A 311 -23.66 -9.27 25.46
N VAL A 312 -24.09 -10.41 24.90
CA VAL A 312 -25.33 -10.57 24.15
C VAL A 312 -26.55 -10.23 25.00
N ILE A 313 -26.58 -10.69 26.26
CA ILE A 313 -27.69 -10.40 27.20
C ILE A 313 -27.76 -8.89 27.49
N ILE A 314 -26.61 -8.24 27.73
CA ILE A 314 -26.53 -6.79 27.96
C ILE A 314 -27.02 -6.02 26.72
N LEU A 315 -26.61 -6.43 25.52
CA LEU A 315 -27.06 -5.79 24.28
C LEU A 315 -28.56 -5.94 24.05
N ARG A 316 -29.14 -7.09 24.40
CA ARG A 316 -30.58 -7.31 24.32
C ARG A 316 -31.35 -6.37 25.24
N GLN A 317 -30.86 -6.16 26.45
CA GLN A 317 -31.45 -5.24 27.43
C GLN A 317 -31.35 -3.78 26.95
N LEU A 318 -30.21 -3.38 26.38
CA LEU A 318 -30.00 -2.01 25.86
C LEU A 318 -30.78 -1.70 24.57
N LEU A 319 -31.10 -2.71 23.76
CA LEU A 319 -31.78 -2.55 22.46
C LEU A 319 -33.31 -2.73 22.53
N GLN A 320 -33.87 -3.22 23.63
CA GLN A 320 -35.31 -3.43 23.74
C GLN A 320 -36.08 -2.10 23.61
N PRO A 321 -37.12 -2.03 22.75
CA PRO A 321 -37.98 -0.85 22.66
C PRO A 321 -38.78 -0.69 23.95
N ILE A 322 -38.86 0.55 24.45
CA ILE A 322 -39.78 0.91 25.53
C ILE A 322 -41.19 0.82 24.94
N THR A 323 -41.93 -0.22 25.28
CA THR A 323 -43.36 -0.35 24.96
C THR A 323 -44.16 0.73 25.69
N GLU A 324 -45.10 1.36 24.99
CA GLU A 324 -45.91 2.51 25.45
C GLU A 324 -46.83 2.22 26.66
N ASP A 325 -46.86 0.99 27.18
CA ASP A 325 -47.73 0.58 28.30
C ASP A 325 -47.08 0.74 29.69
N GLU A 326 -45.80 1.12 29.78
CA GLU A 326 -45.05 1.27 31.05
C GLU A 326 -44.72 2.73 31.42
N THR A 327 -45.65 3.64 31.17
CA THR A 327 -45.46 5.08 31.44
C THR A 327 -45.36 5.44 32.94
N GLN A 328 -45.48 4.48 33.86
CA GLN A 328 -45.37 4.71 35.31
C GLN A 328 -44.04 4.26 35.97
N HIS A 329 -43.14 3.55 35.27
CA HIS A 329 -41.87 3.04 35.84
C HIS A 329 -40.60 3.80 35.39
N ILE A 330 -40.78 4.95 34.72
CA ILE A 330 -39.73 5.69 33.99
C ILE A 330 -38.55 6.19 34.86
N THR A 331 -38.68 6.26 36.19
CA THR A 331 -37.58 6.72 37.06
C THR A 331 -36.54 5.64 37.41
N HIS A 332 -36.84 4.34 37.29
CA HIS A 332 -35.91 3.27 37.68
C HIS A 332 -35.15 2.63 36.49
N ALA A 333 -35.75 2.54 35.30
CA ALA A 333 -35.13 1.94 34.11
C ALA A 333 -34.01 2.81 33.49
N GLY A 334 -34.10 4.14 33.62
CA GLY A 334 -33.03 5.05 33.18
C GLY A 334 -31.72 4.85 33.96
N ASN A 335 -31.83 4.44 35.24
CA ASN A 335 -30.65 4.18 36.08
C ASN A 335 -29.95 2.87 35.71
N THR A 336 -30.68 1.80 35.38
CA THR A 336 -30.08 0.49 35.01
C THR A 336 -29.40 0.51 33.65
N ASN A 337 -29.97 1.19 32.64
CA ASN A 337 -29.35 1.34 31.32
C ASN A 337 -28.04 2.15 31.40
N SER A 338 -27.97 3.15 32.27
CA SER A 338 -26.76 3.94 32.51
C SER A 338 -25.64 3.14 33.21
N GLN A 339 -26.00 2.12 34.00
CA GLN A 339 -25.07 1.33 34.81
C GLN A 339 -24.51 0.10 34.08
N GLN A 340 -25.24 -0.44 33.09
CA GLN A 340 -24.79 -1.59 32.29
C GLN A 340 -23.87 -1.20 31.13
N ARG A 341 -24.06 -0.02 30.53
CA ARG A 341 -23.23 0.48 29.40
C ARG A 341 -21.72 0.56 29.72
N PRO A 342 -21.27 0.99 30.92
CA PRO A 342 -19.86 0.98 31.32
C PRO A 342 -19.27 -0.43 31.42
N SER A 343 -20.08 -1.44 31.74
CA SER A 343 -19.62 -2.83 31.90
C SER A 343 -19.26 -3.48 30.56
N LEU A 344 -19.97 -3.14 29.48
CA LEU A 344 -19.69 -3.62 28.12
C LEU A 344 -18.37 -3.05 27.54
N PHE A 345 -17.96 -1.86 27.99
CA PHE A 345 -16.76 -1.16 27.50
C PHE A 345 -15.67 -1.04 28.57
N ARG A 346 -15.56 -1.99 29.50
CA ARG A 346 -14.54 -1.95 30.55
C ARG A 346 -13.16 -2.33 29.99
N PRO A 347 -12.09 -1.56 30.28
CA PRO A 347 -10.75 -1.91 29.82
C PRO A 347 -10.28 -3.24 30.44
N ARG A 348 -9.69 -4.12 29.63
CA ARG A 348 -9.09 -5.37 30.12
C ARG A 348 -7.81 -5.03 30.88
N SER A 349 -7.78 -5.32 32.19
CA SER A 349 -6.71 -4.91 33.10
C SER A 349 -5.37 -5.62 32.79
N GLY A 350 -4.55 -5.00 31.95
CA GLY A 350 -3.15 -5.36 31.73
C GLY A 350 -2.24 -4.18 32.05
N GLN A 351 -1.53 -4.24 33.19
CA GLN A 351 -0.48 -3.28 33.55
C GLN A 351 0.72 -3.44 32.60
N TYR A 352 0.69 -2.73 31.48
CA TYR A 352 1.85 -2.55 30.62
C TYR A 352 2.33 -1.11 30.73
N THR A 353 3.61 -0.91 30.98
CA THR A 353 4.26 0.41 31.08
C THR A 353 4.09 1.22 29.79
N LEU A 354 3.73 2.50 29.92
CA LEU A 354 3.48 3.47 28.83
C LEU A 354 4.57 3.46 27.75
N LYS A 355 5.84 3.25 28.15
CA LYS A 355 7.01 3.18 27.27
C LYS A 355 6.96 1.98 26.30
N HIS A 356 6.49 0.81 26.77
CA HIS A 356 6.32 -0.37 25.93
C HIS A 356 5.11 -0.21 24.99
N ARG A 357 4.05 0.47 25.46
CA ARG A 357 2.87 0.81 24.64
C ARG A 357 3.21 1.73 23.47
N LEU A 358 3.96 2.81 23.70
CA LEU A 358 4.41 3.74 22.64
C LEU A 358 5.32 3.05 21.61
N ARG A 359 6.28 2.23 22.06
CA ARG A 359 7.19 1.50 21.17
C ARG A 359 6.44 0.58 20.20
N ASN A 360 5.37 -0.05 20.66
CA ASN A 360 4.55 -0.95 19.83
C ASN A 360 3.61 -0.19 18.87
N VAL A 361 3.26 1.07 19.15
CA VAL A 361 2.52 1.93 18.20
C VAL A 361 3.42 2.32 17.03
N PHE A 362 4.69 2.62 17.29
CA PHE A 362 5.66 2.97 16.24
C PHE A 362 6.04 1.78 15.33
N ARG A 363 5.90 0.52 15.79
CA ARG A 363 6.34 -0.68 15.07
C ARG A 363 5.27 -1.31 14.16
N GLN A 364 4.06 -0.76 14.09
CA GLN A 364 2.97 -1.43 13.37
C GLN A 364 3.08 -1.35 11.84
N THR A 365 2.97 -2.52 11.22
CA THR A 365 2.87 -2.71 9.76
C THR A 365 1.53 -2.22 9.22
N SER A 366 1.49 -1.82 7.94
CA SER A 366 0.30 -1.29 7.27
C SER A 366 -0.93 -2.19 7.40
N GLU A 367 -0.76 -3.51 7.31
CA GLU A 367 -1.84 -4.51 7.45
C GLU A 367 -2.49 -4.50 8.84
N SER A 368 -1.68 -4.35 9.89
CA SER A 368 -2.21 -4.27 11.26
C SER A 368 -3.00 -2.98 11.51
N ARG A 369 -2.67 -1.91 10.77
CA ARG A 369 -3.34 -0.61 10.90
C ARG A 369 -4.74 -0.62 10.29
N ASP A 370 -4.92 -1.18 9.09
CA ASP A 370 -6.25 -1.20 8.44
C ASP A 370 -7.26 -1.98 9.30
N ARG A 371 -6.85 -3.15 9.80
CA ARG A 371 -7.65 -3.95 10.73
C ARG A 371 -8.01 -3.19 12.01
N LEU A 372 -7.05 -2.46 12.61
CA LEU A 372 -7.32 -1.64 13.79
C LEU A 372 -8.34 -0.52 13.50
N LEU A 373 -8.17 0.20 12.39
CA LEU A 373 -9.06 1.31 12.02
C LEU A 373 -10.49 0.82 11.76
N ASN A 374 -10.64 -0.33 11.11
CA ASN A 374 -11.95 -0.92 10.86
C ASN A 374 -12.60 -1.43 12.16
N LYS A 375 -11.83 -2.10 13.04
CA LYS A 375 -12.34 -2.48 14.38
C LYS A 375 -12.76 -1.25 15.20
N TRP A 376 -12.01 -0.16 15.09
CA TRP A 376 -12.35 1.09 15.79
C TRP A 376 -13.64 1.71 15.24
N LEU A 377 -13.82 1.69 13.92
CA LEU A 377 -15.04 2.15 13.27
C LEU A 377 -16.24 1.31 13.71
N GLN A 378 -16.11 -0.01 13.74
CA GLN A 378 -17.13 -0.93 14.26
C GLN A 378 -17.51 -0.58 15.70
N LEU A 379 -16.51 -0.39 16.58
CA LEU A 379 -16.72 -0.03 17.98
C LEU A 379 -17.46 1.30 18.13
N ARG A 380 -17.10 2.31 17.34
CA ARG A 380 -17.75 3.63 17.33
C ARG A 380 -19.18 3.54 16.83
N ALA A 381 -19.42 2.82 15.73
CA ALA A 381 -20.74 2.60 15.18
C ALA A 381 -21.66 1.89 16.19
N LEU A 382 -21.15 0.86 16.88
CA LEU A 382 -21.88 0.17 17.94
C LEU A 382 -22.22 1.12 19.10
N LYS A 383 -21.27 1.95 19.56
CA LYS A 383 -21.53 2.92 20.64
C LYS A 383 -22.64 3.92 20.29
N VAL A 384 -22.70 4.36 19.02
CA VAL A 384 -23.74 5.27 18.51
C VAL A 384 -25.09 4.56 18.43
N LEU A 385 -25.14 3.32 17.90
CA LEU A 385 -26.38 2.53 17.83
C LEU A 385 -26.99 2.25 19.21
N LEU A 386 -26.13 2.09 20.22
CA LEU A 386 -26.53 1.88 21.62
C LEU A 386 -26.77 3.19 22.39
N SER A 387 -26.71 4.35 21.73
CA SER A 387 -26.98 5.64 22.39
C SER A 387 -28.46 5.97 22.43
N ASP A 388 -28.82 6.71 23.47
CA ASP A 388 -30.13 7.34 23.56
C ASP A 388 -30.32 8.33 22.43
N ARG A 389 -31.59 8.60 22.13
CA ARG A 389 -32.03 9.36 20.96
C ARG A 389 -31.60 10.83 21.10
N ASP A 390 -30.38 11.12 20.65
CA ASP A 390 -29.86 12.49 20.53
C ASP A 390 -30.56 13.25 19.40
N SER A 391 -30.55 14.59 19.48
CA SER A 391 -31.06 15.45 18.40
C SER A 391 -30.42 15.05 17.05
N GLN A 392 -31.23 14.99 15.98
CA GLN A 392 -30.80 14.65 14.62
C GLN A 392 -29.53 15.41 14.19
N PHE A 393 -29.40 16.68 14.58
CA PHE A 393 -28.23 17.50 14.29
C PHE A 393 -26.97 17.01 15.02
N ARG A 394 -27.03 16.76 16.33
CA ARG A 394 -25.89 16.22 17.10
C ARG A 394 -25.43 14.86 16.56
N LEU A 395 -26.39 13.99 16.22
CA LEU A 395 -26.08 12.69 15.62
C LEU A 395 -25.35 12.85 14.28
N LYS A 396 -25.80 13.75 13.40
CA LYS A 396 -25.14 14.03 12.12
C LYS A 396 -23.71 14.56 12.30
N VAL A 397 -23.49 15.45 13.27
CA VAL A 397 -22.16 16.00 13.60
C VAL A 397 -21.23 14.90 14.12
N GLU A 398 -21.71 14.05 15.03
CA GLU A 398 -20.93 12.95 15.59
C GLU A 398 -20.56 11.92 14.51
N LEU A 399 -21.50 11.55 13.64
CA LEU A 399 -21.24 10.65 12.50
C LEU A 399 -20.25 11.26 11.50
N SER A 400 -20.31 12.56 11.26
CA SER A 400 -19.36 13.26 10.39
C SER A 400 -17.97 13.29 11.01
N ARG A 401 -17.87 13.48 12.33
CA ARG A 401 -16.59 13.46 13.07
C ARG A 401 -15.95 12.07 13.06
N ILE A 402 -16.74 11.02 13.29
CA ILE A 402 -16.27 9.63 13.20
C ILE A 402 -15.77 9.33 11.77
N ALA A 403 -16.51 9.76 10.76
CA ALA A 403 -16.13 9.59 9.36
C ALA A 403 -14.87 10.38 8.98
N GLU A 404 -14.69 11.60 9.51
CA GLU A 404 -13.48 12.42 9.34
C GLU A 404 -12.26 11.76 9.98
N GLU A 405 -12.36 11.32 11.23
CA GLU A 405 -11.24 10.70 11.93
C GLU A 405 -10.81 9.38 11.25
N TRP A 406 -11.78 8.55 10.86
CA TRP A 406 -11.49 7.33 10.10
C TRP A 406 -10.85 7.64 8.75
N ALA A 407 -11.44 8.56 7.97
CA ALA A 407 -10.95 8.91 6.64
C ALA A 407 -9.55 9.53 6.69
N PHE A 408 -9.28 10.42 7.64
CA PHE A 408 -7.95 11.01 7.86
C PHE A 408 -6.88 9.93 8.01
N HIS A 409 -7.13 8.93 8.87
CA HIS A 409 -6.17 7.86 9.12
C HIS A 409 -6.05 6.86 7.96
N GLN A 410 -7.17 6.57 7.28
CA GLN A 410 -7.20 5.67 6.14
C GLN A 410 -6.53 6.29 4.91
N CYS A 411 -6.88 7.53 4.56
CA CYS A 411 -6.30 8.26 3.43
C CYS A 411 -4.78 8.35 3.59
N ARG A 412 -4.26 8.69 4.76
CA ARG A 412 -2.80 8.82 4.94
C ARG A 412 -2.02 7.49 4.84
N GLY A 413 -2.74 6.39 4.87
CA GLY A 413 -2.21 5.05 4.69
C GLY A 413 -2.46 4.44 3.33
N SER A 414 -3.22 5.13 2.49
CA SER A 414 -3.81 4.61 1.27
C SER A 414 -2.84 4.67 0.10
N PHE A 415 -3.17 3.91 -0.93
CA PHE A 415 -2.54 4.01 -2.25
C PHE A 415 -2.65 5.44 -2.79
N MET A 416 -3.84 6.07 -2.69
CA MET A 416 -4.07 7.42 -3.18
C MET A 416 -3.10 8.45 -2.58
N TRP A 417 -2.76 8.32 -1.30
CA TRP A 417 -1.79 9.22 -0.68
C TRP A 417 -0.42 9.16 -1.33
N ARG A 418 0.06 7.95 -1.67
CA ARG A 418 1.34 7.77 -2.36
C ARG A 418 1.30 8.39 -3.75
N PHE A 419 0.18 8.20 -4.46
CA PHE A 419 -0.06 8.83 -5.75
C PHE A 419 -0.01 10.37 -5.66
N LEU A 420 -0.69 10.97 -4.68
CA LEU A 420 -0.69 12.42 -4.47
C LEU A 420 0.68 12.98 -4.10
N TRP A 421 1.52 12.19 -3.41
CA TRP A 421 2.91 12.57 -3.15
C TRP A 421 3.75 12.56 -4.44
N LEU A 422 3.57 11.54 -5.27
CA LEU A 422 4.25 11.44 -6.58
C LEU A 422 3.81 12.58 -7.54
N TRP A 423 2.56 13.03 -7.42
CA TRP A 423 2.06 14.23 -8.09
C TRP A 423 2.83 15.50 -7.68
N SER A 424 3.16 15.68 -6.41
CA SER A 424 3.96 16.83 -5.93
C SER A 424 5.28 16.97 -6.68
N GLY A 425 6.02 15.87 -6.85
CA GLY A 425 7.30 15.89 -7.57
C GLY A 425 7.16 16.17 -9.06
N ASN A 426 6.03 15.76 -9.65
CA ASN A 426 5.70 16.10 -11.05
C ASN A 426 5.41 17.59 -11.19
N VAL A 427 4.61 18.17 -10.30
CA VAL A 427 4.33 19.62 -10.30
C VAL A 427 5.63 20.39 -10.14
N TYR A 428 6.47 20.03 -9.17
CA TYR A 428 7.80 20.63 -8.99
C TYR A 428 8.59 20.62 -10.29
N ALA A 429 8.80 19.45 -10.90
CA ALA A 429 9.63 19.34 -12.10
C ALA A 429 9.04 20.10 -13.30
N ILE A 430 7.73 20.02 -13.53
CA ILE A 430 7.06 20.76 -14.62
C ILE A 430 7.25 22.27 -14.43
N VAL A 431 7.04 22.77 -13.21
CA VAL A 431 7.19 24.20 -12.90
C VAL A 431 8.64 24.62 -13.04
N THR A 432 9.60 23.89 -12.47
CA THR A 432 11.04 24.21 -12.58
C THR A 432 11.52 24.21 -14.02
N VAL A 433 11.12 23.22 -14.84
CA VAL A 433 11.44 23.19 -16.27
C VAL A 433 10.82 24.37 -16.99
N THR A 434 9.56 24.73 -16.68
CA THR A 434 8.89 25.88 -17.30
C THR A 434 9.61 27.18 -16.96
N ILE A 435 10.01 27.38 -15.70
CA ILE A 435 10.78 28.54 -15.24
C ILE A 435 12.12 28.61 -15.97
N ALA A 436 12.84 27.49 -16.07
CA ALA A 436 14.11 27.42 -16.79
C ALA A 436 13.93 27.79 -18.28
N LEU A 437 12.88 27.27 -18.93
CA LEU A 437 12.59 27.60 -20.33
C LEU A 437 12.27 29.08 -20.55
N THR A 438 11.67 29.76 -19.57
CA THR A 438 11.37 31.20 -19.66
C THR A 438 12.56 32.11 -19.31
N ASN A 439 13.56 31.61 -18.58
CA ASN A 439 14.72 32.37 -18.14
C ASN A 439 15.96 32.03 -18.98
N ASP A 440 16.14 32.73 -20.10
CA ASP A 440 17.25 32.53 -21.05
C ASP A 440 18.39 33.56 -20.91
N VAL A 441 18.46 34.22 -19.76
CA VAL A 441 19.39 35.33 -19.50
C VAL A 441 20.84 34.89 -19.77
N GLY A 442 21.49 35.56 -20.71
CA GLY A 442 22.92 35.38 -21.02
C GLY A 442 23.27 34.18 -21.90
N MET A 443 22.30 33.39 -22.37
CA MET A 443 22.58 32.19 -23.18
C MET A 443 22.58 32.46 -24.68
N SER A 444 23.55 31.86 -25.40
CA SER A 444 23.67 31.80 -26.86
C SER A 444 23.32 30.42 -27.42
N GLY A 445 23.13 30.39 -28.74
CA GLY A 445 22.99 29.14 -29.51
C GLY A 445 21.54 28.71 -29.78
N ASP A 446 21.41 27.63 -30.55
CA ASP A 446 20.11 27.05 -30.89
C ASP A 446 19.68 26.03 -29.82
N ARG A 447 18.78 26.45 -28.93
CA ARG A 447 18.15 25.60 -27.91
C ARG A 447 17.45 24.37 -28.49
N ASN A 448 16.91 24.49 -29.71
CA ASN A 448 16.09 23.45 -30.34
C ASN A 448 16.91 22.48 -31.19
N LYS A 449 18.23 22.64 -31.24
CA LYS A 449 19.12 21.73 -31.94
C LYS A 449 19.00 20.33 -31.34
N MET A 450 18.42 19.39 -32.08
CA MET A 450 18.37 17.99 -31.66
C MET A 450 19.72 17.31 -31.89
N GLY A 451 20.35 16.90 -30.78
CA GLY A 451 21.52 16.02 -30.81
C GLY A 451 21.20 14.61 -30.32
N PHE A 452 22.22 13.75 -30.29
CA PHE A 452 22.07 12.34 -29.92
C PHE A 452 21.53 12.19 -28.48
N GLY A 453 21.95 13.08 -27.57
CA GLY A 453 21.51 13.06 -26.17
C GLY A 453 20.01 13.27 -26.00
N GLN A 454 19.35 13.92 -26.97
CA GLN A 454 17.90 14.17 -26.97
C GLN A 454 17.10 13.06 -27.66
N VAL A 455 17.64 12.45 -28.72
CA VAL A 455 16.94 11.42 -29.51
C VAL A 455 16.85 10.11 -28.75
N VAL A 456 17.92 9.70 -28.08
CA VAL A 456 17.97 8.44 -27.32
C VAL A 456 16.86 8.33 -26.27
N PRO A 457 16.68 9.27 -25.32
CA PRO A 457 15.66 9.13 -24.29
C PRO A 457 14.23 9.16 -24.85
N LEU A 458 14.00 9.84 -25.98
CA LEU A 458 12.72 9.78 -26.70
C LEU A 458 12.45 8.39 -27.28
N ALA A 459 13.46 7.77 -27.92
CA ALA A 459 13.33 6.41 -28.45
C ALA A 459 13.07 5.38 -27.34
N LEU A 460 13.68 5.56 -26.16
CA LEU A 460 13.50 4.67 -25.01
C LEU A 460 12.05 4.65 -24.49
N LEU A 461 11.21 5.65 -24.79
CA LEU A 461 9.77 5.65 -24.43
C LEU A 461 9.00 4.47 -25.02
N ALA A 462 9.51 3.81 -26.05
CA ALA A 462 8.89 2.62 -26.62
C ALA A 462 9.10 1.35 -25.77
N LEU A 463 10.16 1.30 -24.94
CA LEU A 463 10.51 0.09 -24.19
C LEU A 463 9.42 -0.38 -23.22
N PRO A 464 8.77 0.50 -22.42
CA PRO A 464 7.68 0.08 -21.55
C PRO A 464 6.50 -0.52 -22.31
N LEU A 465 6.19 0.00 -23.50
CA LEU A 465 5.12 -0.53 -24.34
C LEU A 465 5.44 -1.95 -24.81
N PHE A 466 6.67 -2.20 -25.27
CA PHE A 466 7.10 -3.54 -25.65
C PHE A 466 7.10 -4.51 -24.46
N ALA A 467 7.51 -4.07 -23.27
CA ALA A 467 7.47 -4.89 -22.06
C ALA A 467 6.03 -5.28 -21.67
N ALA A 468 5.07 -4.37 -21.78
CA ALA A 468 3.66 -4.67 -21.54
C ALA A 468 3.09 -5.65 -22.57
N MET A 469 3.41 -5.45 -23.85
CA MET A 469 2.99 -6.36 -24.93
C MET A 469 3.55 -7.76 -24.72
N GLN A 470 4.83 -7.87 -24.35
CA GLN A 470 5.48 -9.14 -24.06
C GLN A 470 4.86 -9.84 -22.85
N SER A 471 4.66 -9.13 -21.74
CA SER A 471 4.03 -9.75 -20.55
C SER A 471 2.63 -10.27 -20.83
N ASN A 472 1.86 -9.59 -21.69
CA ASN A 472 0.55 -10.09 -22.12
C ASN A 472 0.68 -11.36 -22.98
N ALA A 473 1.60 -11.38 -23.94
CA ALA A 473 1.86 -12.57 -24.76
C ALA A 473 2.29 -13.77 -23.90
N ASP A 474 3.25 -13.57 -22.99
CA ASP A 474 3.77 -14.60 -22.08
C ASP A 474 2.66 -15.12 -21.14
N TYR A 475 1.79 -14.24 -20.64
CA TYR A 475 0.64 -14.63 -19.83
C TYR A 475 -0.32 -15.53 -20.61
N LYS A 476 -0.65 -15.17 -21.87
CA LYS A 476 -1.53 -15.97 -22.72
C LYS A 476 -0.93 -17.35 -23.03
N GLU A 477 0.37 -17.43 -23.24
CA GLU A 477 1.06 -18.70 -23.43
C GLU A 477 1.01 -19.57 -22.18
N LYS A 478 1.22 -18.98 -20.99
CA LYS A 478 1.12 -19.67 -19.69
C LYS A 478 -0.30 -20.18 -19.40
N VAL A 479 -1.33 -19.41 -19.73
CA VAL A 479 -2.72 -19.87 -19.61
C VAL A 479 -2.99 -21.03 -20.55
N LYS A 480 -2.55 -20.93 -21.81
CA LYS A 480 -2.72 -22.00 -22.81
C LYS A 480 -2.04 -23.31 -22.40
N SER A 481 -0.84 -23.24 -21.79
CA SER A 481 -0.14 -24.44 -21.31
C SER A 481 -0.83 -25.09 -20.11
N ILE A 482 -1.38 -24.29 -19.18
CA ILE A 482 -2.18 -24.80 -18.05
C ILE A 482 -3.45 -25.50 -18.55
N LEU A 483 -4.15 -24.91 -19.52
CA LEU A 483 -5.34 -25.52 -20.12
C LEU A 483 -5.00 -26.86 -20.80
N ARG A 484 -3.89 -26.92 -21.54
CA ARG A 484 -3.41 -28.15 -22.18
C ARG A 484 -3.09 -29.24 -21.16
N ASN A 485 -2.34 -28.90 -20.11
CA ASN A 485 -2.00 -29.85 -19.05
C ASN A 485 -3.23 -30.40 -18.31
N ARG A 486 -4.28 -29.58 -18.12
CA ARG A 486 -5.56 -30.04 -17.54
C ARG A 486 -6.32 -30.98 -18.46
N GLN A 487 -6.29 -30.72 -19.76
CA GLN A 487 -6.91 -31.58 -20.75
C GLN A 487 -6.20 -32.95 -20.82
N ASP A 488 -4.86 -32.96 -20.74
CA ASP A 488 -4.06 -34.19 -20.68
C ASP A 488 -4.28 -35.00 -19.38
N LEU A 489 -4.43 -34.31 -18.24
CA LEU A 489 -4.77 -34.94 -16.95
C LEU A 489 -6.18 -35.55 -16.97
N SER A 490 -7.15 -34.82 -17.55
CA SER A 490 -8.53 -35.29 -17.67
C SER A 490 -8.63 -36.50 -18.60
N SER A 491 -7.90 -36.47 -19.72
CA SER A 491 -7.80 -37.58 -20.67
C SER A 491 -7.15 -38.82 -20.05
N SER A 492 -6.13 -38.63 -19.21
CA SER A 492 -5.46 -39.71 -18.47
C SER A 492 -6.31 -40.29 -17.33
N ALA A 493 -7.14 -39.48 -16.67
CA ALA A 493 -8.06 -39.93 -15.64
C ALA A 493 -9.18 -40.83 -16.20
N THR A 494 -9.66 -40.56 -17.43
CA THR A 494 -10.63 -41.43 -18.12
C THR A 494 -10.11 -42.83 -18.48
N LEU A 495 -8.78 -43.04 -18.49
CA LEU A 495 -8.17 -44.34 -18.75
C LEU A 495 -7.88 -45.17 -17.48
N GLN A 496 -8.07 -44.61 -16.28
CA GLN A 496 -7.82 -45.30 -15.00
C GLN A 496 -9.07 -45.58 -14.14
N THR A 497 -10.28 -45.20 -14.56
CA THR A 497 -11.53 -45.61 -13.88
C THR A 497 -12.01 -47.00 -14.30
N ARG A 498 -11.14 -48.00 -14.21
CA ARG A 498 -11.55 -49.43 -14.20
C ARG A 498 -10.65 -50.28 -13.30
N ASN A 499 -10.54 -49.88 -12.03
CA ASN A 499 -10.43 -50.77 -10.87
C ASN A 499 -9.87 -50.00 -9.68
N THR A 500 -10.73 -49.46 -8.82
CA THR A 500 -10.40 -49.33 -7.40
C THR A 500 -11.66 -49.15 -6.57
N ARG A 501 -11.70 -49.88 -5.45
CA ARG A 501 -12.80 -49.99 -4.48
C ARG A 501 -13.08 -48.63 -3.81
N PRO A 502 -14.29 -48.40 -3.29
CA PRO A 502 -14.59 -47.16 -2.57
C PRO A 502 -13.76 -47.07 -1.29
N PHE A 503 -12.91 -46.06 -1.23
CA PHE A 503 -12.22 -45.63 -0.02
C PHE A 503 -13.19 -44.79 0.82
N VAL A 504 -13.44 -45.20 2.06
CA VAL A 504 -14.24 -44.47 3.02
C VAL A 504 -13.50 -43.19 3.39
N ALA A 505 -14.01 -42.04 2.95
CA ALA A 505 -13.52 -40.74 3.38
C ALA A 505 -14.00 -40.47 4.80
N THR A 506 -13.07 -40.49 5.76
CA THR A 506 -13.27 -39.88 7.08
C THR A 506 -13.24 -38.36 6.89
N PRO A 507 -14.27 -37.59 7.33
CA PRO A 507 -14.19 -36.14 7.25
C PRO A 507 -13.16 -35.66 8.27
N LEU A 508 -12.08 -35.07 7.77
CA LEU A 508 -11.11 -34.31 8.55
C LEU A 508 -11.81 -33.03 9.03
N GLN A 509 -12.39 -33.11 10.21
CA GLN A 509 -13.08 -32.00 10.86
C GLN A 509 -12.02 -31.01 11.35
N SER A 510 -11.89 -29.89 10.63
CA SER A 510 -11.12 -28.73 11.07
C SER A 510 -11.66 -28.28 12.43
N ASP A 511 -10.82 -28.37 13.47
CA ASP A 511 -11.07 -27.79 14.79
C ASP A 511 -11.48 -26.32 14.66
N ARG A 512 -12.78 -26.05 14.75
CA ARG A 512 -13.36 -24.71 14.77
C ARG A 512 -14.32 -24.68 15.96
N GLU A 513 -14.04 -23.78 16.90
CA GLU A 513 -14.84 -23.53 18.11
C GLU A 513 -16.34 -23.55 17.77
N SER A 514 -17.04 -24.60 18.18
CA SER A 514 -18.45 -24.78 17.86
C SER A 514 -19.29 -23.92 18.82
N LEU A 515 -19.78 -22.78 18.33
CA LEU A 515 -20.81 -22.02 19.05
C LEU A 515 -22.06 -22.88 19.23
N SER A 516 -22.70 -22.77 20.39
CA SER A 516 -23.99 -23.41 20.64
C SER A 516 -25.05 -22.88 19.65
N PRO A 517 -25.99 -23.71 19.15
CA PRO A 517 -27.09 -23.26 18.30
C PRO A 517 -27.85 -22.06 18.88
N ASN A 518 -28.03 -22.01 20.20
CA ASN A 518 -28.67 -20.89 20.90
C ASN A 518 -27.84 -19.59 20.81
N ASP A 519 -26.52 -19.67 20.77
CA ASP A 519 -25.66 -18.48 20.66
C ASP A 519 -25.73 -17.88 19.25
N VAL A 520 -25.87 -18.72 18.21
CA VAL A 520 -26.07 -18.30 16.83
C VAL A 520 -27.40 -17.55 16.66
N ASP A 521 -28.48 -18.07 17.23
CA ASP A 521 -29.80 -17.41 17.17
C ASP A 521 -29.81 -16.10 17.96
N ASN A 522 -29.13 -16.04 19.10
CA ASN A 522 -28.99 -14.80 19.85
C ASN A 522 -28.19 -13.73 19.09
N ILE A 523 -27.11 -14.12 18.41
CA ILE A 523 -26.32 -13.21 17.56
C ILE A 523 -27.17 -12.71 16.39
N ARG A 524 -27.97 -13.58 15.76
CA ARG A 524 -28.92 -13.20 14.68
C ARG A 524 -29.97 -12.21 15.18
N TYR A 525 -30.51 -12.42 16.37
CA TYR A 525 -31.45 -11.49 17.00
C TYR A 525 -30.83 -10.10 17.20
N VAL A 526 -29.63 -10.04 17.79
CA VAL A 526 -28.91 -8.76 18.01
C VAL A 526 -28.61 -8.07 16.68
N LYS A 527 -28.22 -8.80 15.63
CA LYS A 527 -28.01 -8.25 14.29
C LYS A 527 -29.28 -7.59 13.74
N ASN A 528 -30.42 -8.25 13.83
CA ASN A 528 -31.70 -7.71 13.35
C ASN A 528 -32.10 -6.45 14.12
N MET A 529 -31.93 -6.44 15.44
CA MET A 529 -32.20 -5.27 16.28
C MET A 529 -31.30 -4.08 15.93
N LEU A 530 -30.00 -4.31 15.72
CA LEU A 530 -29.07 -3.25 15.33
C LEU A 530 -29.40 -2.67 13.95
N ARG A 531 -29.86 -3.51 13.02
CA ARG A 531 -30.30 -3.07 11.69
C ARG A 531 -31.55 -2.19 11.79
N GLN A 532 -32.56 -2.66 12.51
CA GLN A 532 -33.80 -1.89 12.74
C GLN A 532 -33.48 -0.55 13.41
N ARG A 533 -32.62 -0.54 14.43
CA ARG A 533 -32.18 0.69 15.11
C ARG A 533 -31.50 1.68 14.16
N ALA A 534 -30.67 1.20 13.23
CA ALA A 534 -30.01 2.04 12.24
C ALA A 534 -31.02 2.67 11.25
N GLU A 535 -32.03 1.90 10.85
CA GLU A 535 -33.14 2.36 10.01
C GLU A 535 -34.00 3.41 10.75
N ASP A 536 -34.34 3.17 12.02
CA ASP A 536 -35.10 4.11 12.87
C ASP A 536 -34.37 5.44 13.10
N MET A 537 -33.03 5.41 13.14
CA MET A 537 -32.19 6.61 13.25
C MET A 537 -32.09 7.39 11.92
N GLY A 538 -32.53 6.81 10.80
CA GLY A 538 -32.41 7.39 9.46
C GLY A 538 -31.01 7.24 8.82
N TYR A 539 -30.16 6.38 9.39
CA TYR A 539 -28.77 6.19 8.94
C TYR A 539 -28.45 4.69 8.76
N PRO A 540 -29.02 4.02 7.73
CA PRO A 540 -28.89 2.57 7.54
C PRO A 540 -27.44 2.10 7.35
N TYR A 541 -26.56 2.97 6.82
CA TYR A 541 -25.13 2.65 6.66
C TYR A 541 -24.40 2.44 7.99
N LEU A 542 -24.94 2.89 9.12
CA LEU A 542 -24.32 2.73 10.45
C LEU A 542 -24.27 1.26 10.87
N TYR A 543 -25.26 0.47 10.45
CA TYR A 543 -25.25 -0.98 10.62
C TYR A 543 -24.08 -1.63 9.85
N ASN A 544 -23.85 -1.19 8.61
CA ASN A 544 -22.74 -1.70 7.80
C ASN A 544 -21.38 -1.38 8.43
N TRP A 545 -21.24 -0.20 9.06
CA TRP A 545 -20.03 0.15 9.82
C TRP A 545 -19.83 -0.76 11.02
N ALA A 546 -20.89 -1.02 11.81
CA ALA A 546 -20.84 -1.88 12.99
C ALA A 546 -20.47 -3.33 12.67
N ARG A 547 -20.87 -3.83 11.49
CA ARG A 547 -20.57 -5.18 11.00
C ARG A 547 -19.20 -5.30 10.30
N ALA A 548 -18.55 -4.18 9.98
CA ALA A 548 -17.50 -4.12 8.94
C ALA A 548 -17.92 -4.85 7.66
N GLY A 549 -19.17 -4.61 7.23
CA GLY A 549 -19.69 -5.06 5.95
C GLY A 549 -19.18 -4.17 4.80
N GLU A 550 -19.96 -4.05 3.73
CA GLU A 550 -19.60 -3.22 2.57
C GLU A 550 -19.45 -1.72 2.94
N LEU A 551 -18.23 -1.32 3.29
CA LEU A 551 -17.87 0.09 3.55
C LEU A 551 -17.93 0.96 2.29
N ASN A 552 -18.01 0.34 1.12
CA ASN A 552 -18.00 0.98 -0.20
C ASN A 552 -19.37 1.58 -0.59
N ALA A 553 -20.41 1.33 0.20
CA ALA A 553 -21.73 1.93 -0.02
C ALA A 553 -21.68 3.46 0.22
N PRO A 554 -22.48 4.24 -0.54
CA PRO A 554 -22.52 5.69 -0.40
C PRO A 554 -22.89 6.08 1.03
N SER A 555 -21.95 6.70 1.72
CA SER A 555 -22.04 7.07 3.14
C SER A 555 -21.21 8.33 3.40
N SER A 556 -21.29 8.87 4.61
CA SER A 556 -20.43 9.99 5.03
C SER A 556 -18.92 9.65 4.95
N LEU A 557 -18.54 8.38 4.96
CA LEU A 557 -17.15 7.94 4.75
C LEU A 557 -16.63 8.32 3.36
N TRP A 558 -17.47 8.17 2.33
CA TRP A 558 -17.08 8.52 0.96
C TRP A 558 -16.80 10.02 0.81
N VAL A 559 -17.72 10.85 1.30
CA VAL A 559 -17.58 12.31 1.26
C VAL A 559 -16.34 12.75 2.04
N SER A 560 -16.13 12.17 3.21
CA SER A 560 -14.98 12.47 4.06
C SER A 560 -13.65 12.06 3.40
N ALA A 561 -13.56 10.83 2.88
CA ALA A 561 -12.37 10.34 2.18
C ALA A 561 -12.09 11.15 0.91
N GLY A 562 -13.12 11.49 0.14
CA GLY A 562 -13.00 12.36 -1.04
C GLY A 562 -12.54 13.77 -0.69
N CYS A 563 -13.05 14.36 0.39
CA CYS A 563 -12.62 15.65 0.90
C CYS A 563 -11.14 15.63 1.29
N HIS A 564 -10.69 14.62 2.04
CA HIS A 564 -9.28 14.46 2.39
C HIS A 564 -8.40 14.26 1.16
N ALA A 565 -8.82 13.45 0.19
CA ALA A 565 -8.07 13.27 -1.06
C ALA A 565 -7.95 14.59 -1.85
N GLY A 566 -9.04 15.37 -1.94
CA GLY A 566 -9.04 16.69 -2.59
C GLY A 566 -8.16 17.71 -1.87
N LEU A 567 -8.26 17.81 -0.54
CA LEU A 567 -7.37 18.66 0.26
C LEU A 567 -5.91 18.29 0.08
N MET A 568 -5.60 17.00 0.02
CA MET A 568 -4.24 16.53 -0.20
C MET A 568 -3.74 16.81 -1.61
N PHE A 569 -4.58 16.71 -2.63
CA PHE A 569 -4.23 17.10 -3.99
C PHE A 569 -3.87 18.59 -4.07
N VAL A 570 -4.67 19.46 -3.44
CA VAL A 570 -4.36 20.90 -3.36
C VAL A 570 -3.05 21.12 -2.61
N PHE A 571 -2.89 20.48 -1.44
CA PHE A 571 -1.69 20.59 -0.62
C PHE A 571 -0.43 20.17 -1.39
N THR A 572 -0.44 19.01 -2.06
CA THR A 572 0.74 18.52 -2.79
C THR A 572 1.02 19.31 -4.05
N THR A 573 0.00 19.85 -4.71
CA THR A 573 0.18 20.79 -5.82
C THR A 573 0.84 22.08 -5.35
N LEU A 574 0.35 22.66 -4.25
CA LEU A 574 0.95 23.86 -3.65
C LEU A 574 2.38 23.62 -3.19
N LEU A 575 2.67 22.46 -2.60
CA LEU A 575 4.02 22.08 -2.17
C LEU A 575 4.98 21.98 -3.37
N GLY A 576 4.60 21.25 -4.42
CA GLY A 576 5.42 21.14 -5.62
C GLY A 576 5.69 22.51 -6.26
N TRP A 577 4.65 23.35 -6.33
CA TRP A 577 4.74 24.70 -6.88
C TRP A 577 5.61 25.63 -6.02
N SER A 578 5.41 25.67 -4.71
CA SER A 578 6.15 26.56 -3.80
C SER A 578 7.63 26.22 -3.70
N MET A 579 7.95 24.92 -3.79
CA MET A 579 9.34 24.45 -3.85
C MET A 579 10.02 24.85 -5.16
N ALA A 580 9.30 24.88 -6.29
CA ALA A 580 9.88 25.27 -7.57
C ALA A 580 10.17 26.78 -7.66
N TYR A 581 9.36 27.62 -6.99
CA TYR A 581 9.57 29.08 -6.90
C TYR A 581 10.48 29.51 -5.74
N ASP A 582 11.01 28.56 -4.98
CA ASP A 582 11.81 28.79 -3.77
C ASP A 582 11.21 29.86 -2.84
N THR A 583 9.94 29.67 -2.45
CA THR A 583 9.23 30.60 -1.56
C THR A 583 9.33 30.14 -0.09
N PRO A 584 10.35 30.58 0.69
CA PRO A 584 10.68 29.97 1.98
C PRO A 584 9.54 30.05 3.00
N PHE A 585 8.78 31.15 2.98
CA PHE A 585 7.63 31.33 3.86
C PHE A 585 6.50 30.32 3.59
N ILE A 586 6.15 30.10 2.32
CA ILE A 586 5.11 29.13 1.95
C ILE A 586 5.60 27.72 2.27
N ASN A 587 6.86 27.39 1.94
CA ASN A 587 7.48 26.11 2.26
C ASN A 587 7.46 25.82 3.77
N LEU A 588 7.81 26.81 4.61
CA LEU A 588 7.74 26.70 6.07
C LEU A 588 6.31 26.41 6.55
N VAL A 589 5.33 27.17 6.06
CA VAL A 589 3.91 26.97 6.42
C VAL A 589 3.44 25.57 6.04
N LEU A 590 3.75 25.10 4.82
CA LEU A 590 3.36 23.78 4.36
C LEU A 590 4.05 22.65 5.14
N LEU A 591 5.32 22.81 5.51
CA LEU A 591 6.04 21.85 6.36
C LEU A 591 5.50 21.83 7.79
N LEU A 592 5.15 22.99 8.35
CA LEU A 592 4.49 23.07 9.65
C LEU A 592 3.13 22.35 9.62
N ILE A 593 2.36 22.52 8.55
CA ILE A 593 1.12 21.78 8.33
C ILE A 593 1.40 20.27 8.26
N LEU A 594 2.42 19.81 7.52
CA LEU A 594 2.80 18.40 7.48
C LEU A 594 3.21 17.86 8.85
N LEU A 595 3.93 18.64 9.64
CA LEU A 595 4.31 18.28 11.00
C LEU A 595 3.08 18.13 11.88
N LEU A 596 2.17 19.10 11.87
CA LEU A 596 0.91 19.05 12.62
C LEU A 596 0.04 17.85 12.23
N LEU A 597 -0.09 17.56 10.92
CA LEU A 597 -0.80 16.38 10.44
C LEU A 597 -0.10 15.08 10.89
N SER A 598 1.23 15.08 11.00
CA SER A 598 2.00 13.92 11.45
C SER A 598 1.87 13.70 12.95
N CYS A 599 1.88 14.77 13.75
CA CYS A 599 1.57 14.74 15.17
C CYS A 599 0.14 14.25 15.41
N ARG A 600 -0.85 14.81 14.70
CA ARG A 600 -2.25 14.37 14.76
C ARG A 600 -2.38 12.88 14.45
N ARG A 601 -1.66 12.39 13.43
CA ARG A 601 -1.63 10.95 13.08
C ARG A 601 -1.13 10.10 14.25
N ILE A 602 -0.01 10.48 14.86
CA ILE A 602 0.61 9.70 15.94
C ILE A 602 -0.30 9.68 17.18
N ILE A 603 -0.82 10.85 17.56
CA ILE A 603 -1.72 11.00 18.72
C ILE A 603 -3.02 10.23 18.48
N GLY A 604 -3.62 10.36 17.30
CA GLY A 604 -4.86 9.68 16.92
C GLY A 604 -4.73 8.16 16.92
N LEU A 605 -3.66 7.61 16.34
CA LEU A 605 -3.41 6.16 16.38
C LEU A 605 -3.20 5.64 17.81
N GLY A 606 -2.55 6.41 18.68
CA GLY A 606 -2.44 6.11 20.10
C GLY A 606 -3.80 6.04 20.78
N SER A 607 -4.65 7.04 20.53
CA SER A 607 -6.01 7.14 21.07
C SER A 607 -6.93 6.01 20.58
N ILE A 608 -6.87 5.68 19.28
CA ILE A 608 -7.62 4.58 18.68
C ILE A 608 -7.26 3.25 19.33
N ARG A 609 -5.97 3.00 19.54
CA ARG A 609 -5.49 1.79 20.21
C ARG A 609 -6.00 1.70 21.65
N MET A 610 -5.94 2.81 22.38
CA MET A 610 -6.50 2.87 23.74
C MET A 610 -8.00 2.59 23.76
N ALA A 611 -8.77 3.13 22.79
CA ALA A 611 -10.19 2.87 22.70
C ALA A 611 -10.49 1.39 22.42
N LEU A 612 -9.66 0.71 21.62
CA LEU A 612 -9.81 -0.71 21.32
C LEU A 612 -9.48 -1.64 22.51
N GLU A 613 -8.75 -1.18 23.54
CA GLU A 613 -8.57 -1.96 24.78
C GLU A 613 -9.90 -2.22 25.52
N SER A 614 -10.95 -1.47 25.16
CA SER A 614 -12.32 -1.59 25.69
C SER A 614 -13.31 -2.24 24.72
N SER A 615 -12.84 -2.90 23.64
CA SER A 615 -13.74 -3.50 22.65
C SER A 615 -14.40 -4.78 23.18
N PRO A 616 -15.74 -4.93 23.07
CA PRO A 616 -16.44 -6.15 23.45
C PRO A 616 -16.13 -7.28 22.46
N LYS A 617 -16.11 -8.53 22.94
CA LYS A 617 -15.80 -9.73 22.13
C LYS A 617 -16.83 -9.99 21.04
N ILE A 618 -18.09 -9.60 21.25
CA ILE A 618 -19.16 -9.77 20.26
C ILE A 618 -18.88 -9.09 18.92
N LEU A 619 -18.04 -8.04 18.91
CA LEU A 619 -17.63 -7.34 17.69
C LEU A 619 -16.95 -8.30 16.69
N GLU A 620 -16.25 -9.32 17.18
CA GLU A 620 -15.56 -10.31 16.34
C GLU A 620 -16.54 -11.30 15.68
N TYR A 621 -17.70 -11.53 16.31
CA TYR A 621 -18.74 -12.43 15.83
C TYR A 621 -19.76 -11.75 14.91
N LEU A 622 -19.92 -10.44 15.02
CA LEU A 622 -20.76 -9.67 14.11
C LEU A 622 -20.23 -9.73 12.66
N HIS A 623 -18.92 -9.89 12.48
CA HIS A 623 -18.24 -9.93 11.18
C HIS A 623 -18.42 -11.26 10.41
N ASN A 624 -18.47 -12.40 11.09
CA ASN A 624 -18.49 -13.74 10.48
C ASN A 624 -19.87 -14.09 9.93
N GLU A 625 -20.13 -13.80 8.65
CA GLU A 625 -21.28 -14.35 7.93
C GLU A 625 -20.89 -15.18 6.70
N LEU A 626 -19.64 -15.10 6.22
CA LEU A 626 -19.27 -15.78 4.97
C LEU A 626 -19.11 -17.30 5.07
N SER A 627 -19.10 -17.91 6.26
CA SER A 627 -18.90 -19.36 6.42
C SER A 627 -20.16 -20.15 6.75
N ILE A 628 -21.29 -19.50 7.02
CA ILE A 628 -22.53 -20.19 7.39
C ILE A 628 -23.46 -20.30 6.19
N GLU A 629 -23.54 -19.26 5.34
CA GLU A 629 -24.36 -19.27 4.11
C GLU A 629 -23.68 -20.00 2.92
N SER A 630 -22.35 -20.06 2.89
CA SER A 630 -21.61 -20.71 1.80
C SER A 630 -21.71 -22.24 1.81
N SER A 631 -22.09 -22.84 2.93
CA SER A 631 -22.22 -24.30 3.04
C SER A 631 -23.51 -24.83 2.43
N GLU A 632 -24.57 -24.02 2.39
CA GLU A 632 -25.83 -24.38 1.72
C GLU A 632 -25.84 -23.93 0.25
N VAL A 633 -25.23 -22.77 -0.07
CA VAL A 633 -25.18 -22.26 -1.45
C VAL A 633 -24.08 -22.95 -2.28
N GLY A 634 -22.97 -23.38 -1.66
CA GLY A 634 -21.90 -24.10 -2.35
C GLY A 634 -22.38 -25.42 -2.97
N ASP A 635 -23.24 -26.15 -2.26
CA ASP A 635 -23.79 -27.43 -2.72
C ASP A 635 -24.82 -27.24 -3.86
N HIS A 636 -25.54 -26.11 -3.89
CA HIS A 636 -26.51 -25.82 -4.95
C HIS A 636 -25.86 -25.15 -6.19
N ALA A 637 -24.86 -24.29 -6.01
CA ALA A 637 -24.13 -23.65 -7.10
C ALA A 637 -23.18 -24.64 -7.80
N GLN A 638 -22.58 -25.58 -7.05
CA GLN A 638 -21.76 -26.64 -7.62
C GLN A 638 -22.61 -27.62 -8.44
N ARG A 639 -23.81 -27.99 -7.98
CA ARG A 639 -24.76 -28.80 -8.77
C ARG A 639 -25.30 -28.10 -10.02
N MET A 640 -25.45 -26.76 -10.01
CA MET A 640 -25.85 -26.01 -11.21
C MET A 640 -24.70 -25.75 -12.18
N ALA A 641 -23.46 -25.62 -11.70
CA ALA A 641 -22.28 -25.53 -12.55
C ALA A 641 -21.95 -26.88 -13.22
N GLU A 642 -22.11 -27.99 -12.51
CA GLU A 642 -21.98 -29.34 -13.05
C GLU A 642 -23.10 -29.66 -14.07
N GLY A 643 -24.32 -29.16 -13.86
CA GLY A 643 -25.43 -29.29 -14.82
C GLY A 643 -25.20 -28.53 -16.13
N ARG A 644 -24.67 -27.29 -16.09
CA ARG A 644 -24.41 -26.50 -17.32
C ARG A 644 -23.22 -27.02 -18.13
N LEU A 645 -22.18 -27.54 -17.47
CA LEU A 645 -21.03 -28.12 -18.16
C LEU A 645 -21.37 -29.43 -18.89
N LEU A 646 -22.37 -30.19 -18.42
CA LEU A 646 -22.88 -31.37 -19.11
C LEU A 646 -23.83 -31.03 -20.27
N GLU A 647 -24.48 -29.86 -20.24
CA GLU A 647 -25.35 -29.37 -21.30
C GLU A 647 -24.53 -28.78 -22.47
N GLU A 648 -23.52 -27.95 -22.17
CA GLU A 648 -22.58 -27.42 -23.18
C GLU A 648 -21.71 -28.52 -23.82
N ALA A 649 -21.32 -29.56 -23.06
CA ALA A 649 -20.59 -30.71 -23.62
C ALA A 649 -21.48 -31.65 -24.47
N GLY A 650 -22.80 -31.56 -24.34
CA GLY A 650 -23.76 -32.31 -25.16
C GLY A 650 -24.03 -31.63 -26.52
N GLU A 651 -24.08 -30.30 -26.55
CA GLU A 651 -24.31 -29.53 -27.79
C GLU A 651 -23.10 -29.57 -28.74
N ASP A 652 -21.87 -29.55 -28.23
CA ASP A 652 -20.64 -29.62 -29.05
C ASP A 652 -20.40 -30.99 -29.74
N VAL A 653 -21.05 -32.06 -29.26
CA VAL A 653 -20.99 -33.40 -29.87
C VAL A 653 -22.03 -33.56 -30.99
N GLN A 654 -23.10 -32.77 -30.95
CA GLN A 654 -24.17 -32.84 -31.94
C GLN A 654 -23.89 -31.95 -33.17
N GLU A 655 -23.11 -30.88 -33.01
CA GLU A 655 -22.66 -30.02 -34.13
C GLU A 655 -21.51 -30.60 -34.98
N ASN A 656 -20.87 -31.69 -34.54
CA ASN A 656 -19.82 -32.39 -35.30
C ASN A 656 -20.30 -33.64 -36.06
N ASN A 657 -21.62 -33.89 -36.09
CA ASN A 657 -22.21 -35.06 -36.77
C ASN A 657 -23.31 -34.71 -37.80
N GLU A 658 -23.38 -33.46 -38.27
CA GLU A 658 -24.15 -33.06 -39.46
C GLU A 658 -23.26 -32.51 -40.58
#